data_AF-A0A225VYI4-F1
#
_entry.id   AF-A0A225VYI4-F1
#
_cell.length_a   1.000
_cell.length_b   1.000
_cell.length_c   1.000
_cell.angle_alpha   90.00
_cell.angle_beta   90.00
_cell.angle_gamma   90.00
#
_symmetry.space_group_name_H-M   'P 1'
#
loop_
_entity.id
_entity.type
_entity.pdbx_description
1 polymer ?
#
loop_
_entity_poly.entity_id
_entity_poly.type
_entity_poly.pdbx_seq_one_letter_code
_entity_poly.pdbx_strand_id
1 'polypeptide(L)'
;MKQRWSFMVRWCKILKPHIDTPPYEEKEEYDWSKDPLVLEVTLPSCDTEVENEINNFRQEFQRVQEAVALLVAVKHVDYNAFLYLLLNHCKLWRDQRYILQHPFSSKFLLDVDKEEGNFEFDLVRFCGTHLLMYPSKEYLSALSQIKALDDTKQSGLSAVWIEIPVSLDLFFWGDGSEFPYGEKLKRIAMAEKEIERQWKQYNVHIGEKTLAIGGLCCKFVLEPMNLHLTEIDLTAELAQALTNLIEDNVWFSLLEVTIPIDRVSGINEFVSRKSFGLLIRRMFDSTRRIKSSAHINYNFNECQNSQPSQIMVLEIICEETMEAWDFEAMCSAMVLTQTTKKLLLKLKNNEDDQTNHEAWWKWLAYALFSKRARDYSSLETLIIDGLGRLNTNEARAFISVLESEHPEELLFGTPRGVVDERDATLRSGSAIRWEFDDQGEPVVDSSHLIFEYPTQFIRTFSDDGTSEWVNVLVPGFGRCQVQRCNLEFTAPVANGSGGLTSLTIVIEKRRTPGMEGLVPFLESIGSSLTALSVFANPHFPWYGIDGNGIVRSCPNSQELTLSSPNLQELTLSRERVVIHLDFTDFRAAKISVPEISFAWTNVPALAKQLSDPNNPLAKCTRHLNVSLLDVRVGRASNFEFFMNALLDMLKVNERLEHLKVRSPSTYYYERFMRFNWKPIYRQRKPLSKKCKAAFLSIKLMIDQIDEHVLVNIFSFAAPSIFREVYFICPSYPRRTLVVPAH
;
A
#
# COMPACT_ATOMS: atom_id res chain seq x y z
N MET A 1 3.69 -19.06 -33.25
CA MET A 1 2.63 -18.39 -32.48
C MET A 1 1.34 -18.16 -33.28
N LYS A 2 1.34 -17.41 -34.39
CA LYS A 2 0.11 -17.05 -35.15
C LYS A 2 -0.84 -18.20 -35.52
N GLN A 3 -0.32 -19.33 -36.01
CA GLN A 3 -1.17 -20.48 -36.37
C GLN A 3 -1.59 -21.31 -35.14
N ARG A 4 -0.67 -21.54 -34.19
CA ARG A 4 -0.88 -22.35 -32.97
C ARG A 4 -2.03 -21.84 -32.09
N TRP A 5 -2.16 -20.52 -31.94
CA TRP A 5 -3.15 -19.89 -31.06
C TRP A 5 -4.28 -19.17 -31.81
N SER A 6 -4.48 -19.50 -33.09
CA SER A 6 -5.46 -18.81 -33.95
C SER A 6 -6.91 -18.91 -33.47
N PHE A 7 -7.28 -20.01 -32.80
CA PHE A 7 -8.61 -20.21 -32.21
C PHE A 7 -8.93 -19.22 -31.07
N MET A 8 -7.91 -18.64 -30.44
CA MET A 8 -8.06 -17.62 -29.39
C MET A 8 -8.39 -16.22 -29.92
N VAL A 9 -8.20 -15.97 -31.23
CA VAL A 9 -8.38 -14.63 -31.81
C VAL A 9 -9.83 -14.15 -31.68
N ARG A 10 -10.83 -15.05 -31.77
CA ARG A 10 -12.23 -14.68 -31.58
C ARG A 10 -12.52 -14.21 -30.15
N TRP A 11 -11.91 -14.84 -29.15
CA TRP A 11 -12.06 -14.49 -27.74
C TRP A 11 -11.35 -13.18 -27.41
N CYS A 12 -10.19 -12.93 -28.02
CA CYS A 12 -9.50 -11.64 -27.90
C CYS A 12 -10.33 -10.49 -28.48
N LYS A 13 -11.11 -10.72 -29.56
CA LYS A 13 -12.02 -9.71 -30.10
C LYS A 13 -13.18 -9.39 -29.16
N ILE A 14 -13.67 -10.39 -28.42
CA ILE A 14 -14.70 -10.23 -27.39
C ILE A 14 -14.14 -9.44 -26.20
N LEU A 15 -12.91 -9.73 -25.76
CA LEU A 15 -12.29 -9.03 -24.63
C LEU A 15 -11.85 -7.61 -24.95
N LYS A 16 -11.50 -7.32 -26.21
CA LYS A 16 -10.93 -6.03 -26.62
C LYS A 16 -11.68 -4.77 -26.12
N PRO A 17 -13.02 -4.68 -26.10
CA PRO A 17 -13.73 -3.53 -25.52
C PRO A 17 -13.86 -3.57 -23.99
N HIS A 18 -13.59 -4.71 -23.36
CA HIS A 18 -13.86 -5.00 -21.94
C HIS A 18 -12.58 -5.21 -21.13
N ILE A 19 -11.40 -5.03 -21.73
CA ILE A 19 -10.12 -5.19 -21.05
C ILE A 19 -9.31 -3.93 -21.26
N ASP A 20 -8.90 -3.32 -20.16
CA ASP A 20 -7.98 -2.20 -20.17
C ASP A 20 -6.86 -2.44 -19.16
N THR A 21 -5.96 -1.48 -19.07
CA THR A 21 -5.07 -1.35 -17.92
C THR A 21 -5.42 -0.11 -17.16
N PRO A 22 -5.47 -0.20 -15.82
CA PRO A 22 -5.77 0.97 -15.01
C PRO A 22 -4.80 2.09 -15.42
N PRO A 23 -5.26 3.36 -15.42
CA PRO A 23 -4.38 4.48 -15.67
C PRO A 23 -3.17 4.33 -14.76
N TYR A 24 -1.97 4.32 -15.35
CA TYR A 24 -0.74 4.22 -14.57
C TYR A 24 -0.59 5.53 -13.81
N GLU A 25 -1.16 5.60 -12.61
CA GLU A 25 -0.83 6.59 -11.62
C GLU A 25 0.46 6.12 -10.95
N GLU A 26 1.52 6.93 -11.07
CA GLU A 26 2.72 6.68 -10.28
C GLU A 26 2.30 6.78 -8.82
N LYS A 27 2.18 5.64 -8.14
CA LYS A 27 2.10 5.62 -6.67
C LYS A 27 3.26 6.47 -6.15
N GLU A 28 2.97 7.33 -5.19
CA GLU A 28 3.97 8.19 -4.55
C GLU A 28 5.01 7.36 -3.78
N GLU A 29 4.65 6.13 -3.43
CA GLU A 29 5.58 5.09 -3.02
C GLU A 29 6.45 4.65 -4.21
N TYR A 30 7.73 5.01 -4.14
CA TYR A 30 8.75 4.52 -5.07
C TYR A 30 9.01 3.04 -4.79
N ASP A 31 8.14 2.18 -5.29
CA ASP A 31 8.40 0.74 -5.29
C ASP A 31 9.45 0.41 -6.36
N TRP A 32 10.55 -0.17 -5.92
CA TRP A 32 11.62 -0.66 -6.78
C TRP A 32 11.36 -2.10 -7.27
N SER A 33 10.29 -2.72 -6.79
CA SER A 33 9.84 -4.04 -7.21
C SER A 33 9.10 -3.98 -8.55
N LYS A 34 9.16 -5.09 -9.31
CA LYS A 34 8.35 -5.28 -10.50
C LYS A 34 6.93 -5.62 -10.08
N ASP A 35 6.12 -4.63 -9.78
CA ASP A 35 4.70 -4.89 -9.59
C ASP A 35 4.15 -5.46 -10.90
N PRO A 36 3.59 -6.68 -10.87
CA PRO A 36 3.08 -7.29 -12.07
C PRO A 36 1.87 -6.48 -12.56
N LEU A 37 1.86 -6.12 -13.84
CA LEU A 37 0.76 -5.37 -14.45
C LEU A 37 -0.55 -6.14 -14.24
N VAL A 38 -1.52 -5.47 -13.60
CA VAL A 38 -2.86 -6.01 -13.37
C VAL A 38 -3.77 -5.52 -14.51
N LEU A 39 -4.59 -6.42 -15.04
CA LEU A 39 -5.54 -6.09 -16.10
C LEU A 39 -6.88 -5.73 -15.45
N GLU A 40 -7.52 -4.69 -15.97
CA GLU A 40 -8.86 -4.28 -15.58
C GLU A 40 -9.87 -4.88 -16.54
N VAL A 41 -10.99 -5.37 -16.02
CA VAL A 41 -12.08 -5.96 -16.78
C VAL A 41 -13.35 -5.20 -16.47
N THR A 42 -13.88 -4.50 -17.47
CA THR A 42 -15.19 -3.85 -17.39
C THR A 42 -16.26 -4.86 -17.77
N LEU A 43 -17.28 -5.02 -16.93
CA LEU A 43 -18.41 -5.88 -17.24
C LEU A 43 -19.34 -5.21 -18.28
N PRO A 44 -19.93 -5.97 -19.22
CA PRO A 44 -21.03 -5.47 -20.03
C PRO A 44 -22.14 -4.90 -19.12
N SER A 45 -22.87 -3.87 -19.57
CA SER A 45 -24.08 -3.35 -18.88
C SER A 45 -25.35 -3.55 -19.72
N CYS A 46 -26.51 -3.53 -19.07
CA CYS A 46 -27.82 -3.71 -19.69
C CYS A 46 -28.77 -2.59 -19.26
N ASP A 47 -28.91 -1.57 -20.10
CA ASP A 47 -29.70 -0.37 -19.79
C ASP A 47 -31.11 -0.44 -20.41
N THR A 48 -31.64 -1.66 -20.56
CA THR A 48 -32.84 -1.93 -21.37
C THR A 48 -33.75 -2.97 -20.72
N GLU A 49 -35.05 -2.68 -20.73
CA GLU A 49 -36.11 -3.59 -20.27
C GLU A 49 -36.56 -4.58 -21.36
N VAL A 50 -35.99 -4.49 -22.57
CA VAL A 50 -36.39 -5.33 -23.71
C VAL A 50 -35.80 -6.74 -23.58
N GLU A 51 -36.66 -7.75 -23.46
CA GLU A 51 -36.27 -9.14 -23.18
C GLU A 51 -35.25 -9.73 -24.18
N ASN A 52 -35.35 -9.39 -25.47
CA ASN A 52 -34.38 -9.84 -26.47
C ASN A 52 -32.99 -9.20 -26.29
N GLU A 53 -32.93 -7.95 -25.84
CA GLU A 53 -31.67 -7.25 -25.56
C GLU A 53 -31.06 -7.75 -24.26
N ILE A 54 -31.88 -8.04 -23.24
CA ILE A 54 -31.47 -8.73 -22.01
C ILE A 54 -30.83 -10.09 -22.32
N ASN A 55 -31.42 -10.86 -23.24
CA ASN A 55 -30.85 -12.16 -23.63
C ASN A 55 -29.51 -12.02 -24.39
N ASN A 56 -29.38 -11.00 -25.26
CA ASN A 56 -28.12 -10.69 -25.93
C ASN A 56 -27.04 -10.27 -24.93
N PHE A 57 -27.40 -9.40 -23.99
CA PHE A 57 -26.55 -9.00 -22.87
C PHE A 57 -26.07 -10.20 -22.07
N ARG A 58 -26.98 -11.11 -21.66
CA ARG A 58 -26.62 -12.30 -20.89
C ARG A 58 -25.64 -13.22 -21.63
N GLN A 59 -25.72 -13.27 -22.95
CA GLN A 59 -24.78 -14.03 -23.79
C GLN A 59 -23.42 -13.31 -23.91
N GLU A 60 -23.43 -11.99 -24.06
CA GLU A 60 -22.19 -11.20 -24.08
C GLU A 60 -21.45 -11.31 -22.74
N PHE A 61 -22.16 -11.16 -21.62
CA PHE A 61 -21.63 -11.34 -20.27
C PHE A 61 -20.93 -12.69 -20.09
N GLN A 62 -21.61 -13.78 -20.48
CA GLN A 62 -21.04 -15.12 -20.42
C GLN A 62 -19.79 -15.24 -21.31
N ARG A 63 -19.82 -14.65 -22.51
CA ARG A 63 -18.67 -14.70 -23.42
C ARG A 63 -17.47 -13.93 -22.87
N VAL A 64 -17.66 -12.82 -22.17
CA VAL A 64 -16.59 -12.08 -21.49
C VAL A 64 -16.00 -12.93 -20.36
N GLN A 65 -16.84 -13.47 -19.49
CA GLN A 65 -16.43 -14.38 -18.39
C GLN A 65 -15.60 -15.57 -18.91
N GLU A 66 -16.08 -16.24 -19.95
CA GLU A 66 -15.40 -17.36 -20.60
C GLU A 66 -14.08 -16.94 -21.26
N ALA A 67 -14.04 -15.77 -21.91
CA ALA A 67 -12.84 -15.27 -22.56
C ALA A 67 -11.73 -14.93 -21.56
N VAL A 68 -12.05 -14.33 -20.41
CA VAL A 68 -11.10 -14.09 -19.32
C VAL A 68 -10.54 -15.42 -18.82
N ALA A 69 -11.41 -16.40 -18.56
CA ALA A 69 -10.99 -17.73 -18.11
C ALA A 69 -10.04 -18.43 -19.10
N LEU A 70 -10.33 -18.36 -20.40
CA LEU A 70 -9.45 -18.93 -21.43
C LEU A 70 -8.11 -18.19 -21.52
N LEU A 71 -8.10 -16.86 -21.37
CA LEU A 71 -6.88 -16.07 -21.42
C LEU A 71 -5.92 -16.46 -20.28
N VAL A 72 -6.43 -16.67 -19.06
CA VAL A 72 -5.62 -17.17 -17.94
C VAL A 72 -5.16 -18.60 -18.16
N ALA A 73 -6.01 -19.46 -18.74
CA ALA A 73 -5.61 -20.82 -19.11
C ALA A 73 -4.45 -20.82 -20.14
N VAL A 74 -4.46 -19.90 -21.12
CA VAL A 74 -3.31 -19.71 -22.01
C VAL A 74 -2.08 -19.26 -21.24
N LYS A 75 -2.21 -18.31 -20.29
CA LYS A 75 -1.09 -17.86 -19.46
C LYS A 75 -0.44 -19.02 -18.68
N HIS A 76 -1.28 -19.91 -18.14
CA HIS A 76 -0.83 -21.09 -17.41
C HIS A 76 0.00 -22.04 -18.29
N VAL A 77 -0.40 -22.22 -19.55
CA VAL A 77 0.25 -23.15 -20.50
C VAL A 77 1.42 -22.52 -21.27
N ASP A 78 1.28 -21.28 -21.74
CA ASP A 78 2.26 -20.57 -22.58
C ASP A 78 2.18 -19.06 -22.33
N TYR A 79 3.03 -18.57 -21.40
CA TYR A 79 3.11 -17.15 -21.06
C TYR A 79 3.44 -16.25 -22.26
N ASN A 80 4.25 -16.73 -23.21
CA ASN A 80 4.61 -15.94 -24.39
C ASN A 80 3.42 -15.80 -25.35
N ALA A 81 2.60 -16.84 -25.47
CA ALA A 81 1.35 -16.76 -26.23
C ALA A 81 0.35 -15.81 -25.60
N PHE A 82 0.21 -15.83 -24.27
CA PHE A 82 -0.61 -14.88 -23.54
C PHE A 82 -0.20 -13.43 -23.85
N LEU A 83 1.10 -13.10 -23.72
CA LEU A 83 1.62 -11.78 -24.10
C LEU A 83 1.32 -11.43 -25.57
N TYR A 84 1.53 -12.37 -26.48
CA TYR A 84 1.27 -12.17 -27.90
C TYR A 84 -0.22 -11.85 -28.16
N LEU A 85 -1.15 -12.54 -27.50
CA LEU A 85 -2.59 -12.33 -27.64
C LEU A 85 -3.01 -10.95 -27.12
N LEU A 86 -2.54 -10.55 -25.94
CA LEU A 86 -2.81 -9.22 -25.38
C LEU A 86 -2.35 -8.09 -26.31
N LEU A 87 -1.09 -8.16 -26.75
CA LEU A 87 -0.47 -7.10 -27.54
C LEU A 87 -1.04 -7.00 -28.96
N ASN A 88 -1.25 -8.13 -29.64
CA ASN A 88 -1.56 -8.14 -31.06
C ASN A 88 -3.06 -8.29 -31.36
N HIS A 89 -3.83 -8.91 -30.46
CA HIS A 89 -5.24 -9.23 -30.70
C HIS A 89 -6.19 -8.44 -29.79
N CYS A 90 -5.88 -8.27 -28.50
CA CYS A 90 -6.63 -7.37 -27.62
C CYS A 90 -6.28 -5.90 -27.87
N LYS A 91 -5.04 -5.61 -28.33
CA LYS A 91 -4.54 -4.25 -28.64
C LYS A 91 -4.55 -3.28 -27.46
N LEU A 92 -4.30 -3.80 -26.25
CA LEU A 92 -4.25 -3.02 -25.01
C LEU A 92 -3.24 -1.85 -25.03
N TRP A 93 -2.23 -1.86 -25.91
CA TRP A 93 -1.26 -0.76 -25.99
C TRP A 93 -0.80 -0.41 -27.41
N ARG A 94 -0.40 0.85 -27.58
CA ARG A 94 0.24 1.35 -28.81
C ARG A 94 1.77 1.32 -28.77
N ASP A 95 2.41 1.38 -27.59
CA ASP A 95 3.88 1.24 -27.46
C ASP A 95 4.27 -0.06 -26.73
N GLN A 96 4.73 -1.03 -27.50
CA GLN A 96 5.08 -2.38 -27.03
C GLN A 96 6.31 -2.41 -26.09
N ARG A 97 7.10 -1.34 -26.01
CA ARG A 97 8.40 -1.31 -25.34
C ARG A 97 8.32 -1.13 -23.82
N TYR A 98 7.21 -0.57 -23.32
CA TYR A 98 6.95 -0.42 -21.88
C TYR A 98 6.61 -1.76 -21.21
N ILE A 99 5.86 -2.61 -21.91
CA ILE A 99 5.26 -3.85 -21.39
C ILE A 99 6.27 -4.98 -21.28
N LEU A 100 7.27 -5.03 -22.16
CA LEU A 100 8.33 -6.04 -22.10
C LEU A 100 9.20 -5.93 -20.83
N GLN A 101 9.06 -4.84 -20.07
CA GLN A 101 9.84 -4.58 -18.86
C GLN A 101 9.13 -5.08 -17.58
N HIS A 102 7.81 -5.37 -17.61
CA HIS A 102 7.04 -5.79 -16.43
C HIS A 102 6.28 -7.11 -16.67
N PRO A 103 6.29 -8.07 -15.73
CA PRO A 103 5.46 -9.26 -15.82
C PRO A 103 3.97 -8.92 -15.68
N PHE A 104 3.07 -9.76 -16.17
CA PHE A 104 1.63 -9.61 -15.92
C PHE A 104 1.18 -10.44 -14.74
N SER A 105 0.26 -9.89 -13.95
CA SER A 105 -0.41 -10.58 -12.87
C SER A 105 -1.43 -11.58 -13.42
N SER A 106 -1.78 -12.60 -12.63
CA SER A 106 -2.96 -13.45 -12.89
C SER A 106 -4.20 -12.90 -12.21
N LYS A 107 -4.02 -11.86 -11.38
CA LYS A 107 -5.08 -11.04 -10.80
C LYS A 107 -5.73 -10.17 -11.87
N PHE A 108 -7.03 -9.96 -11.73
CA PHE A 108 -7.80 -8.96 -12.48
C PHE A 108 -8.45 -7.99 -11.51
N LEU A 109 -8.53 -6.72 -11.92
CA LEU A 109 -9.41 -5.73 -11.32
C LEU A 109 -10.75 -5.80 -12.04
N LEU A 110 -11.83 -5.91 -11.28
CA LEU A 110 -13.17 -5.87 -11.83
C LEU A 110 -13.72 -4.47 -11.61
N ASP A 111 -13.97 -3.78 -12.71
CA ASP A 111 -14.65 -2.50 -12.71
C ASP A 111 -16.16 -2.75 -12.60
N VAL A 112 -16.72 -2.31 -11.47
CA VAL A 112 -18.14 -2.44 -11.12
C VAL A 112 -18.82 -1.07 -11.15
N ASP A 113 -18.16 -0.04 -11.67
CA ASP A 113 -18.61 1.34 -11.58
C ASP A 113 -19.54 1.74 -12.73
N LYS A 114 -20.76 1.20 -12.69
CA LYS A 114 -21.85 1.68 -13.54
C LYS A 114 -23.05 2.07 -12.69
N GLU A 115 -23.53 3.30 -12.93
CA GLU A 115 -24.62 3.98 -12.22
C GLU A 115 -25.96 3.22 -12.34
N GLU A 116 -26.13 2.44 -13.42
CA GLU A 116 -27.33 1.65 -13.68
C GLU A 116 -26.97 0.17 -13.92
N GLY A 117 -27.42 -0.72 -13.04
CA GLY A 117 -27.22 -2.16 -13.20
C GLY A 117 -27.48 -3.00 -11.95
N ASN A 118 -27.81 -4.29 -12.13
CA ASN A 118 -27.93 -5.25 -11.04
C ASN A 118 -26.55 -5.84 -10.71
N PHE A 119 -25.63 -4.98 -10.24
CA PHE A 119 -24.24 -5.34 -9.97
C PHE A 119 -24.08 -6.49 -8.98
N GLU A 120 -25.01 -6.64 -8.02
CA GLU A 120 -25.06 -7.77 -7.09
C GLU A 120 -25.19 -9.09 -7.87
N PHE A 121 -26.18 -9.16 -8.76
CA PHE A 121 -26.42 -10.33 -9.61
C PHE A 121 -25.24 -10.58 -10.56
N ASP A 122 -24.69 -9.53 -11.16
CA ASP A 122 -23.58 -9.65 -12.11
C ASP A 122 -22.31 -10.15 -11.42
N LEU A 123 -21.99 -9.64 -10.23
CA LEU A 123 -20.88 -10.11 -9.42
C LEU A 123 -21.06 -11.59 -9.03
N VAL A 124 -22.24 -11.97 -8.55
CA VAL A 124 -22.57 -13.37 -8.24
C VAL A 124 -22.45 -14.26 -9.47
N ARG A 125 -22.90 -13.80 -10.64
CA ARG A 125 -22.84 -14.56 -11.88
C ARG A 125 -21.41 -14.71 -12.39
N PHE A 126 -20.57 -13.68 -12.24
CA PHE A 126 -19.18 -13.68 -12.69
C PHE A 126 -18.27 -14.54 -11.80
N CYS A 127 -18.38 -14.39 -10.48
CA CYS A 127 -17.48 -15.03 -9.52
C CYS A 127 -18.06 -16.31 -8.87
N GLY A 128 -19.37 -16.56 -9.01
CA GLY A 128 -20.04 -17.76 -8.52
C GLY A 128 -19.80 -18.99 -9.40
N THR A 129 -20.68 -19.98 -9.28
CA THR A 129 -20.48 -21.29 -9.92
C THR A 129 -20.95 -21.36 -11.39
N HIS A 130 -21.41 -20.24 -11.96
CA HIS A 130 -22.08 -20.21 -13.27
C HIS A 130 -21.21 -20.76 -14.41
N LEU A 131 -19.93 -20.38 -14.46
CA LEU A 131 -18.97 -20.85 -15.48
C LEU A 131 -18.87 -22.38 -15.54
N LEU A 132 -19.00 -23.05 -14.38
CA LEU A 132 -18.90 -24.51 -14.28
C LEU A 132 -20.24 -25.21 -14.52
N MET A 133 -21.34 -24.58 -14.12
CA MET A 133 -22.68 -25.16 -14.24
C MET A 133 -23.26 -25.02 -15.65
N TYR A 134 -22.92 -23.95 -16.37
CA TYR A 134 -23.49 -23.63 -17.68
C TYR A 134 -22.44 -23.18 -18.72
N PRO A 135 -21.32 -23.92 -18.93
CA PRO A 135 -20.31 -23.54 -19.90
C PRO A 135 -20.81 -23.63 -21.34
N SER A 136 -20.40 -22.70 -22.21
CA SER A 136 -20.66 -22.80 -23.65
C SER A 136 -19.85 -23.93 -24.29
N LYS A 137 -20.37 -24.50 -25.38
CA LYS A 137 -19.65 -25.54 -26.14
C LYS A 137 -18.38 -24.98 -26.76
N GLU A 138 -18.42 -23.72 -27.17
CA GLU A 138 -17.31 -22.96 -27.73
C GLU A 138 -16.17 -22.80 -26.72
N TYR A 139 -16.51 -22.52 -25.46
CA TYR A 139 -15.56 -22.40 -24.36
C TYR A 139 -14.87 -23.74 -24.07
N LEU A 140 -15.65 -24.82 -23.89
CA LEU A 140 -15.11 -26.16 -23.63
C LEU A 140 -14.19 -26.63 -24.76
N SER A 141 -14.56 -26.36 -26.02
CA SER A 141 -13.73 -26.67 -27.19
C SER A 141 -12.41 -25.89 -27.19
N ALA A 142 -12.42 -24.61 -26.83
CA ALA A 142 -11.21 -23.80 -26.74
C ALA A 142 -10.32 -24.26 -25.57
N LEU A 143 -10.90 -24.55 -24.41
CA LEU A 143 -10.17 -25.04 -23.23
C LEU A 143 -9.50 -26.40 -23.49
N SER A 144 -10.19 -27.30 -24.21
CA SER A 144 -9.60 -28.57 -24.66
C SER A 144 -8.43 -28.36 -25.62
N GLN A 145 -8.49 -27.37 -26.50
CA GLN A 145 -7.37 -27.03 -27.40
C GLN A 145 -6.18 -26.45 -26.63
N ILE A 146 -6.43 -25.60 -25.61
CA ILE A 146 -5.39 -25.09 -24.72
C ILE A 146 -4.69 -26.26 -24.00
N LYS A 147 -5.47 -27.19 -23.43
CA LYS A 147 -4.93 -28.39 -22.77
C LYS A 147 -4.08 -29.25 -23.70
N ALA A 148 -4.51 -29.44 -24.95
CA ALA A 148 -3.75 -30.23 -25.92
C ALA A 148 -2.38 -29.62 -26.27
N LEU A 149 -2.19 -28.33 -25.98
CA LEU A 149 -0.93 -27.61 -26.17
C LEU A 149 -0.08 -27.53 -24.89
N ASP A 150 -0.55 -28.12 -23.79
CA ASP A 150 0.17 -28.19 -22.53
C ASP A 150 1.29 -29.23 -22.60
N ASP A 151 2.51 -28.72 -22.77
CA ASP A 151 3.72 -29.53 -22.84
C ASP A 151 4.16 -30.02 -21.44
N THR A 152 3.48 -29.61 -20.36
CA THR A 152 3.78 -30.07 -19.00
C THR A 152 3.34 -31.53 -18.83
N LYS A 153 4.30 -32.42 -18.55
CA LYS A 153 4.07 -33.87 -18.38
C LYS A 153 3.34 -34.20 -17.06
N GLN A 154 2.33 -33.44 -16.67
CA GLN A 154 1.43 -33.82 -15.57
C GLN A 154 0.42 -34.85 -16.08
N SER A 155 0.92 -36.04 -16.39
CA SER A 155 0.12 -37.23 -16.66
C SER A 155 -0.44 -37.76 -15.34
N GLY A 156 -1.59 -37.23 -14.92
CA GLY A 156 -2.38 -37.72 -13.80
C GLY A 156 -3.88 -37.57 -14.07
N LEU A 157 -4.69 -38.52 -13.59
CA LEU A 157 -6.15 -38.62 -13.75
C LEU A 157 -6.95 -37.50 -13.04
N SER A 158 -6.30 -36.46 -12.50
CA SER A 158 -6.92 -35.37 -11.76
C SER A 158 -7.13 -34.13 -12.64
N ALA A 159 -8.26 -33.45 -12.47
CA ALA A 159 -8.47 -32.14 -13.06
C ALA A 159 -7.43 -31.13 -12.52
N VAL A 160 -6.90 -30.27 -13.38
CA VAL A 160 -6.04 -29.14 -12.98
C VAL A 160 -6.94 -27.93 -12.79
N TRP A 161 -6.99 -27.42 -11.55
CA TRP A 161 -7.75 -26.22 -11.21
C TRP A 161 -6.88 -24.97 -11.33
N ILE A 162 -7.33 -24.03 -12.15
CA ILE A 162 -6.75 -22.69 -12.28
C ILE A 162 -7.65 -21.74 -11.50
N GLU A 163 -7.13 -21.22 -10.40
CA GLU A 163 -7.77 -20.13 -9.67
C GLU A 163 -7.42 -18.80 -10.34
N ILE A 164 -8.43 -17.97 -10.56
CA ILE A 164 -8.33 -16.67 -11.20
C ILE A 164 -8.68 -15.63 -10.13
N PRO A 165 -7.68 -14.97 -9.52
CA PRO A 165 -7.94 -13.95 -8.51
C PRO A 165 -8.61 -12.72 -9.12
N VAL A 166 -9.68 -12.26 -8.48
CA VAL A 166 -10.44 -11.07 -8.86
C VAL A 166 -10.54 -10.17 -7.64
N SER A 167 -10.16 -8.90 -7.81
CA SER A 167 -10.31 -7.86 -6.81
C SER A 167 -11.29 -6.83 -7.35
N LEU A 168 -12.24 -6.41 -6.52
CA LEU A 168 -13.13 -5.31 -6.88
C LEU A 168 -12.35 -4.00 -6.72
N ASP A 169 -12.47 -3.12 -7.71
CA ASP A 169 -11.87 -1.79 -7.70
C ASP A 169 -13.02 -0.77 -7.75
N LEU A 170 -13.32 -0.15 -6.61
CA LEU A 170 -14.50 0.69 -6.46
C LEU A 170 -14.08 2.15 -6.34
N PHE A 171 -14.32 2.90 -7.41
CA PHE A 171 -14.28 4.35 -7.43
C PHE A 171 -15.71 4.87 -7.38
N PHE A 172 -15.92 5.96 -6.64
CA PHE A 172 -17.22 6.63 -6.58
C PHE A 172 -17.06 8.03 -7.13
N TRP A 173 -17.84 8.36 -8.15
CA TRP A 173 -17.93 9.68 -8.76
C TRP A 173 -19.33 10.27 -8.55
N GLY A 174 -19.41 11.59 -8.41
CA GLY A 174 -20.67 12.32 -8.23
C GLY A 174 -21.08 12.53 -6.77
N ASP A 175 -22.32 13.01 -6.57
CA ASP A 175 -22.86 13.36 -5.24
C ASP A 175 -23.68 12.22 -4.59
N GLY A 176 -23.76 11.05 -5.24
CA GLY A 176 -24.53 9.90 -4.76
C GLY A 176 -26.06 10.10 -4.77
N SER A 177 -26.57 11.12 -5.48
CA SER A 177 -28.00 11.48 -5.47
C SER A 177 -28.92 10.46 -6.15
N GLU A 178 -28.44 9.72 -7.15
CA GLU A 178 -29.24 8.70 -7.86
C GLU A 178 -29.20 7.33 -7.17
N PHE A 179 -28.06 6.96 -6.56
CA PHE A 179 -27.93 5.71 -5.80
C PHE A 179 -26.98 5.86 -4.60
N PRO A 180 -27.49 5.79 -3.35
CA PRO A 180 -26.66 5.99 -2.16
C PRO A 180 -25.50 4.99 -2.07
N TYR A 181 -24.27 5.47 -1.99
CA TYR A 181 -23.06 4.64 -1.94
C TYR A 181 -23.07 3.61 -0.79
N GLY A 182 -23.65 3.96 0.35
CA GLY A 182 -23.83 3.04 1.47
C GLY A 182 -24.71 1.83 1.15
N GLU A 183 -25.71 1.95 0.26
CA GLU A 183 -26.50 0.81 -0.22
C GLU A 183 -25.69 -0.06 -1.21
N LYS A 184 -24.92 0.59 -2.11
CA LYS A 184 -24.02 -0.10 -3.05
C LYS A 184 -23.07 -1.04 -2.30
N LEU A 185 -22.40 -0.51 -1.28
CA LEU A 185 -21.49 -1.28 -0.42
C LEU A 185 -22.16 -2.47 0.29
N LYS A 186 -23.38 -2.29 0.82
CA LYS A 186 -24.13 -3.38 1.45
C LYS A 186 -24.45 -4.52 0.48
N ARG A 187 -24.90 -4.19 -0.73
CA ARG A 187 -25.23 -5.19 -1.76
C ARG A 187 -23.98 -5.94 -2.26
N ILE A 188 -22.83 -5.28 -2.34
CA ILE A 188 -21.56 -5.95 -2.66
C ILE A 188 -21.25 -7.02 -1.59
N ALA A 189 -21.34 -6.66 -0.31
CA ALA A 189 -21.12 -7.62 0.77
C ALA A 189 -22.12 -8.79 0.75
N MET A 190 -23.37 -8.55 0.34
CA MET A 190 -24.36 -9.61 0.12
C MET A 190 -23.97 -10.54 -1.04
N ALA A 191 -23.53 -9.98 -2.17
CA ALA A 191 -23.04 -10.74 -3.32
C ALA A 191 -21.86 -11.64 -2.95
N GLU A 192 -20.89 -11.14 -2.18
CA GLU A 192 -19.75 -11.94 -1.70
C GLU A 192 -20.21 -13.18 -0.90
N LYS A 193 -21.13 -12.99 0.06
CA LYS A 193 -21.72 -14.08 0.84
C LYS A 193 -22.46 -15.10 -0.04
N GLU A 194 -23.20 -14.62 -1.04
CA GLU A 194 -23.91 -15.47 -1.99
C GLU A 194 -22.94 -16.30 -2.86
N ILE A 195 -21.85 -15.70 -3.34
CA ILE A 195 -20.77 -16.41 -4.07
C ILE A 195 -20.18 -17.51 -3.19
N GLU A 196 -19.84 -17.20 -1.94
CA GLU A 196 -19.27 -18.18 -1.02
C GLU A 196 -20.26 -19.33 -0.75
N ARG A 197 -21.55 -19.01 -0.59
CA ARG A 197 -22.63 -19.98 -0.42
C ARG A 197 -22.73 -20.92 -1.62
N GLN A 198 -22.72 -20.39 -2.85
CA GLN A 198 -22.76 -21.20 -4.08
C GLN A 198 -21.57 -22.16 -4.16
N TRP A 199 -20.35 -21.69 -3.87
CA TRP A 199 -19.16 -22.53 -3.87
C TRP A 199 -19.17 -23.60 -2.78
N LYS A 200 -19.62 -23.27 -1.57
CA LYS A 200 -19.80 -24.26 -0.48
C LYS A 200 -20.78 -25.35 -0.91
N GLN A 201 -21.92 -24.98 -1.50
CA GLN A 201 -22.90 -25.93 -2.00
C GLN A 201 -22.32 -26.79 -3.13
N TYR A 202 -21.68 -26.19 -4.13
CA TYR A 202 -21.07 -26.91 -5.25
C TYR A 202 -20.04 -27.95 -4.78
N ASN A 203 -19.17 -27.58 -3.84
CA ASN A 203 -18.15 -28.48 -3.30
C ASN A 203 -18.75 -29.67 -2.52
N VAL A 204 -19.84 -29.45 -1.76
CA VAL A 204 -20.55 -30.53 -1.06
C VAL A 204 -21.17 -31.52 -2.04
N HIS A 205 -21.80 -31.04 -3.12
CA HIS A 205 -22.45 -31.90 -4.11
C HIS A 205 -21.45 -32.64 -5.03
N ILE A 206 -20.19 -32.22 -5.08
CA ILE A 206 -19.13 -32.83 -5.91
C ILE A 206 -18.34 -33.91 -5.20
N GLY A 207 -18.38 -33.96 -3.87
CA GLY A 207 -17.85 -35.06 -3.06
C GLY A 207 -18.36 -36.45 -3.47
N GLU A 208 -19.44 -36.52 -4.27
CA GLU A 208 -20.02 -37.75 -4.80
C GLU A 208 -19.79 -38.00 -6.31
N LYS A 209 -19.23 -37.06 -7.09
CA LYS A 209 -19.23 -37.11 -8.57
C LYS A 209 -17.89 -36.84 -9.28
N THR A 210 -16.76 -36.80 -8.59
CA THR A 210 -15.46 -36.50 -9.22
C THR A 210 -14.79 -37.76 -9.79
N LEU A 211 -15.25 -38.22 -10.97
CA LEU A 211 -14.51 -39.21 -11.79
C LEU A 211 -14.62 -38.96 -13.31
N ALA A 212 -15.12 -37.80 -13.78
CA ALA A 212 -15.41 -37.60 -15.21
C ALA A 212 -14.85 -36.32 -15.86
N ILE A 213 -13.94 -35.57 -15.23
CA ILE A 213 -13.30 -34.40 -15.89
C ILE A 213 -11.79 -34.53 -15.81
N GLY A 214 -11.20 -35.27 -16.75
CA GLY A 214 -9.74 -35.26 -16.97
C GLY A 214 -9.29 -34.01 -17.73
N GLY A 215 -9.61 -32.79 -17.25
CA GLY A 215 -9.49 -31.51 -17.98
C GLY A 215 -8.82 -30.36 -17.20
N LEU A 216 -8.60 -29.23 -17.87
CA LEU A 216 -8.32 -27.93 -17.21
C LEU A 216 -9.66 -27.36 -16.75
N CYS A 217 -9.72 -26.81 -15.53
CA CYS A 217 -10.90 -26.15 -14.97
C CYS A 217 -10.51 -24.77 -14.44
N CYS A 218 -11.32 -23.75 -14.72
CA CYS A 218 -11.10 -22.40 -14.21
C CYS A 218 -12.14 -22.05 -13.15
N LYS A 219 -11.70 -21.37 -12.09
CA LYS A 219 -12.54 -20.86 -11.01
C LYS A 219 -12.11 -19.44 -10.66
N PHE A 220 -13.06 -18.52 -10.55
CA PHE A 220 -12.79 -17.18 -10.02
C PHE A 220 -12.77 -17.23 -8.48
N VAL A 221 -11.81 -16.54 -7.88
CA VAL A 221 -11.67 -16.40 -6.42
C VAL A 221 -11.57 -14.92 -6.06
N LEU A 222 -12.33 -14.50 -5.06
CA LEU A 222 -12.35 -13.10 -4.63
C LEU A 222 -11.15 -12.79 -3.75
N GLU A 223 -10.44 -11.71 -4.07
CA GLU A 223 -9.47 -11.06 -3.20
C GLU A 223 -10.13 -9.91 -2.41
N PRO A 224 -9.53 -9.45 -1.31
CA PRO A 224 -9.98 -8.25 -0.61
C PRO A 224 -10.11 -7.04 -1.57
N MET A 225 -11.20 -6.29 -1.47
CA MET A 225 -11.52 -5.19 -2.41
C MET A 225 -10.64 -3.96 -2.21
N ASN A 226 -10.52 -3.13 -3.23
CA ASN A 226 -10.05 -1.75 -3.12
C ASN A 226 -11.26 -0.81 -3.08
N LEU A 227 -11.26 0.13 -2.14
CA LEU A 227 -12.33 1.10 -1.95
C LEU A 227 -11.75 2.51 -1.93
N HIS A 228 -12.15 3.33 -2.89
CA HIS A 228 -11.69 4.71 -3.07
C HIS A 228 -12.83 5.70 -2.78
N LEU A 229 -12.72 6.44 -1.68
CA LEU A 229 -13.69 7.47 -1.24
C LEU A 229 -13.02 8.86 -1.17
N THR A 230 -12.29 9.23 -2.23
CA THR A 230 -11.44 10.43 -2.26
C THR A 230 -12.15 11.71 -2.67
N GLU A 231 -13.02 11.63 -3.68
CA GLU A 231 -13.70 12.77 -4.31
C GLU A 231 -15.16 12.90 -3.87
N ILE A 232 -15.55 12.21 -2.81
CA ILE A 232 -16.92 12.20 -2.29
C ILE A 232 -16.96 12.71 -0.85
N ASP A 233 -18.05 13.40 -0.52
CA ASP A 233 -18.35 13.82 0.85
C ASP A 233 -18.75 12.60 1.69
N LEU A 234 -18.00 12.36 2.78
CA LEU A 234 -18.28 11.24 3.67
C LEU A 234 -19.52 11.55 4.52
N THR A 235 -20.69 11.11 4.08
CA THR A 235 -21.94 11.30 4.84
C THR A 235 -22.05 10.37 6.06
N ALA A 236 -22.92 10.70 7.02
CA ALA A 236 -23.18 9.86 8.19
C ALA A 236 -23.70 8.46 7.80
N GLU A 237 -24.54 8.37 6.76
CA GLU A 237 -25.06 7.10 6.24
C GLU A 237 -23.96 6.24 5.63
N LEU A 238 -23.05 6.83 4.86
CA LEU A 238 -21.92 6.13 4.27
C LEU A 238 -20.93 5.67 5.35
N ALA A 239 -20.61 6.54 6.31
CA ALA A 239 -19.78 6.19 7.46
C ALA A 239 -20.36 5.01 8.25
N GLN A 240 -21.68 4.97 8.47
CA GLN A 240 -22.34 3.84 9.12
C GLN A 240 -22.30 2.56 8.28
N ALA A 241 -22.47 2.65 6.96
CA ALA A 241 -22.35 1.49 6.08
C ALA A 241 -20.93 0.91 6.13
N LEU A 242 -19.90 1.74 6.04
CA LEU A 242 -18.50 1.33 6.14
C LEU A 242 -18.17 0.74 7.52
N THR A 243 -18.69 1.35 8.59
CA THR A 243 -18.59 0.82 9.97
C THR A 243 -19.11 -0.60 10.05
N ASN A 244 -20.29 -0.87 9.46
CA ASN A 244 -20.90 -2.20 9.47
C ASN A 244 -20.09 -3.21 8.66
N LEU A 245 -19.52 -2.82 7.50
CA LEU A 245 -18.68 -3.71 6.70
C LEU A 245 -17.42 -4.14 7.46
N ILE A 246 -16.75 -3.19 8.11
CA ILE A 246 -15.55 -3.48 8.91
C ILE A 246 -15.91 -4.38 10.10
N GLU A 247 -17.05 -4.13 10.74
CA GLU A 247 -17.56 -4.95 11.84
C GLU A 247 -17.93 -6.38 11.42
N ASP A 248 -18.54 -6.53 10.24
CA ASP A 248 -18.84 -7.82 9.59
C ASP A 248 -17.58 -8.54 9.07
N ASN A 249 -16.41 -7.97 9.33
CA ASN A 249 -15.09 -8.52 8.98
C ASN A 249 -14.92 -8.70 7.46
N VAL A 250 -15.39 -7.73 6.67
CA VAL A 250 -15.00 -7.54 5.27
C VAL A 250 -13.55 -7.05 5.22
N TRP A 251 -12.79 -7.54 4.24
CA TRP A 251 -11.35 -7.27 4.11
C TRP A 251 -11.06 -6.38 2.91
N PHE A 252 -10.04 -5.54 3.06
CA PHE A 252 -9.66 -4.53 2.07
C PHE A 252 -8.18 -4.67 1.70
N SER A 253 -7.89 -4.69 0.40
CA SER A 253 -6.53 -4.52 -0.13
C SER A 253 -6.09 -3.05 -0.01
N LEU A 254 -7.03 -2.13 -0.22
CA LEU A 254 -6.87 -0.70 -0.02
C LEU A 254 -8.21 -0.13 0.49
N LEU A 255 -8.16 0.65 1.55
CA LEU A 255 -9.28 1.48 1.99
C LEU A 255 -8.78 2.92 2.01
N GLU A 256 -9.28 3.73 1.10
CA GLU A 256 -8.94 5.15 0.95
C GLU A 256 -10.16 6.01 1.29
N VAL A 257 -10.00 6.90 2.29
CA VAL A 257 -11.11 7.69 2.85
C VAL A 257 -10.70 9.15 3.05
N THR A 258 -11.50 10.07 2.51
CA THR A 258 -11.42 11.50 2.84
C THR A 258 -12.23 11.83 4.09
N ILE A 259 -11.64 12.63 4.99
CA ILE A 259 -12.15 13.01 6.32
C ILE A 259 -12.01 14.53 6.48
N PRO A 260 -12.97 15.27 7.10
CA PRO A 260 -14.04 14.84 8.02
C PRO A 260 -15.31 14.30 7.35
N ILE A 261 -16.24 13.82 8.18
CA ILE A 261 -17.63 13.61 7.76
C ILE A 261 -18.23 14.95 7.37
N ASP A 262 -18.91 15.00 6.22
CA ASP A 262 -19.61 16.20 5.79
C ASP A 262 -20.74 16.55 6.76
N ARG A 263 -20.68 17.78 7.28
CA ARG A 263 -21.64 18.32 8.24
C ARG A 263 -22.65 19.18 7.49
N VAL A 264 -23.50 18.52 6.69
CA VAL A 264 -24.59 19.19 5.96
C VAL A 264 -25.45 20.01 6.93
N SER A 265 -25.77 21.25 6.56
CA SER A 265 -26.55 22.14 7.43
C SER A 265 -27.89 21.50 7.80
N GLY A 266 -28.15 21.31 9.10
CA GLY A 266 -29.39 20.72 9.61
C GLY A 266 -29.25 19.30 10.17
N ILE A 267 -28.13 18.61 9.94
CA ILE A 267 -27.81 17.37 10.68
C ILE A 267 -27.35 17.75 12.10
N ASN A 268 -27.85 17.01 13.09
CA ASN A 268 -27.46 17.20 14.49
C ASN A 268 -25.96 16.88 14.66
N GLU A 269 -25.17 17.83 15.17
CA GLU A 269 -23.74 17.68 15.47
C GLU A 269 -23.43 16.41 16.25
N PHE A 270 -24.30 16.04 17.19
CA PHE A 270 -24.18 14.78 17.95
C PHE A 270 -24.20 13.54 17.05
N VAL A 271 -25.06 13.52 16.02
CA VAL A 271 -25.17 12.39 15.09
C VAL A 271 -23.91 12.31 14.22
N SER A 272 -23.44 13.44 13.69
CA SER A 272 -22.22 13.48 12.87
C SER A 272 -20.99 13.01 13.66
N ARG A 273 -20.80 13.53 14.88
CA ARG A 273 -19.69 13.11 15.76
C ARG A 273 -19.79 11.64 16.16
N LYS A 274 -21.00 11.16 16.46
CA LYS A 274 -21.22 9.74 16.78
C LYS A 274 -20.85 8.85 15.60
N SER A 275 -21.31 9.16 14.39
CA SER A 275 -20.98 8.40 13.18
C SER A 275 -19.49 8.43 12.86
N PHE A 276 -18.85 9.60 12.99
CA PHE A 276 -17.41 9.76 12.78
C PHE A 276 -16.61 8.91 13.75
N GLY A 277 -16.89 9.04 15.05
CA GLY A 277 -16.13 8.34 16.06
C GLY A 277 -16.31 6.82 16.02
N LEU A 278 -17.52 6.34 15.68
CA LEU A 278 -17.76 4.92 15.45
C LEU A 278 -16.97 4.39 14.24
N LEU A 279 -16.95 5.12 13.12
CA LEU A 279 -16.19 4.74 11.94
C LEU A 279 -14.70 4.65 12.25
N ILE A 280 -14.12 5.72 12.80
CA ILE A 280 -12.71 5.79 13.18
C ILE A 280 -12.34 4.65 14.12
N ARG A 281 -13.17 4.40 15.14
CA ARG A 281 -12.96 3.31 16.11
C ARG A 281 -12.92 1.95 15.43
N ARG A 282 -13.71 1.72 14.37
CA ARG A 282 -13.67 0.46 13.60
C ARG A 282 -12.48 0.40 12.65
N MET A 283 -12.15 1.49 11.97
CA MET A 283 -10.99 1.56 11.07
C MET A 283 -9.68 1.30 11.82
N PHE A 284 -9.58 1.75 13.07
CA PHE A 284 -8.44 1.53 13.96
C PHE A 284 -8.78 0.64 15.17
N ASP A 285 -9.60 -0.41 14.97
CA ASP A 285 -10.01 -1.33 16.03
C ASP A 285 -8.79 -1.95 16.72
N SER A 286 -8.84 -2.05 18.05
CA SER A 286 -7.81 -2.69 18.89
C SER A 286 -7.78 -4.21 18.80
N THR A 287 -8.71 -4.81 18.05
CA THR A 287 -8.87 -6.26 17.92
C THR A 287 -8.24 -6.76 16.62
N ARG A 288 -7.21 -7.59 16.75
CA ARG A 288 -6.62 -8.29 15.60
C ARG A 288 -7.59 -9.34 15.05
N ARG A 289 -8.07 -9.14 13.82
CA ARG A 289 -8.89 -10.14 13.11
C ARG A 289 -8.03 -11.25 12.55
N ILE A 290 -8.59 -12.46 12.50
CA ILE A 290 -7.92 -13.64 11.93
C ILE A 290 -8.61 -14.05 10.62
N LYS A 291 -7.83 -14.54 9.66
CA LYS A 291 -8.31 -14.93 8.32
C LYS A 291 -9.51 -15.89 8.35
N SER A 292 -9.55 -16.83 9.29
CA SER A 292 -10.64 -17.82 9.41
C SER A 292 -11.98 -17.22 9.84
N SER A 293 -11.99 -15.98 10.33
CA SER A 293 -13.19 -15.27 10.76
C SER A 293 -13.69 -14.25 9.73
N ALA A 294 -13.02 -14.14 8.58
CA ALA A 294 -13.37 -13.18 7.53
C ALA A 294 -14.80 -13.41 7.01
N HIS A 295 -15.40 -12.33 6.49
CA HIS A 295 -16.75 -12.31 5.91
C HIS A 295 -16.97 -13.42 4.87
N ILE A 296 -15.94 -13.69 4.07
CA ILE A 296 -15.83 -14.85 3.17
C ILE A 296 -14.40 -15.41 3.18
N ASN A 297 -14.20 -16.60 2.61
CA ASN A 297 -12.87 -17.15 2.38
C ASN A 297 -12.14 -16.43 1.21
N TYR A 298 -11.62 -15.23 1.48
CA TYR A 298 -10.84 -14.46 0.52
C TYR A 298 -9.55 -15.18 0.11
N ASN A 299 -9.18 -15.02 -1.16
CA ASN A 299 -7.87 -15.38 -1.67
C ASN A 299 -6.87 -14.30 -1.26
N PHE A 300 -5.82 -14.70 -0.56
CA PHE A 300 -4.73 -13.81 -0.18
C PHE A 300 -3.51 -14.20 -0.97
N ASN A 301 -2.84 -13.22 -1.57
CA ASN A 301 -1.64 -13.47 -2.35
C ASN A 301 -0.53 -14.04 -1.44
N GLU A 302 -0.10 -15.29 -1.68
CA GLU A 302 0.83 -16.05 -0.82
C GLU A 302 2.25 -15.44 -0.72
N CYS A 303 2.54 -14.38 -1.49
CA CYS A 303 3.85 -13.71 -1.49
C CYS A 303 4.19 -12.96 -0.20
N GLN A 304 3.24 -12.79 0.74
CA GLN A 304 3.49 -12.12 2.02
C GLN A 304 3.69 -13.15 3.14
N ASN A 305 4.92 -13.27 3.65
CA ASN A 305 5.26 -14.16 4.78
C ASN A 305 4.61 -13.74 6.12
N SER A 306 3.88 -12.62 6.16
CA SER A 306 3.16 -12.12 7.31
C SER A 306 1.67 -12.47 7.26
N GLN A 307 1.06 -12.74 8.42
CA GLN A 307 -0.40 -12.82 8.53
C GLN A 307 -1.02 -11.52 7.96
N PRO A 308 -1.98 -11.62 7.02
CA PRO A 308 -2.57 -10.45 6.39
C PRO A 308 -3.41 -9.67 7.41
N SER A 309 -3.39 -8.35 7.28
CA SER A 309 -4.24 -7.43 8.05
C SER A 309 -5.63 -7.33 7.42
N GLN A 310 -6.66 -7.04 8.21
CA GLN A 310 -8.03 -6.83 7.70
C GLN A 310 -8.04 -5.74 6.62
N ILE A 311 -7.29 -4.66 6.87
CA ILE A 311 -7.02 -3.60 5.92
C ILE A 311 -5.53 -3.67 5.61
N MET A 312 -5.16 -4.05 4.39
CA MET A 312 -3.75 -4.18 4.00
C MET A 312 -3.06 -2.82 3.92
N VAL A 313 -3.71 -1.84 3.28
CA VAL A 313 -3.30 -0.44 3.24
C VAL A 313 -4.49 0.42 3.60
N LEU A 314 -4.31 1.26 4.62
CA LEU A 314 -5.28 2.27 5.00
C LEU A 314 -4.74 3.62 4.55
N GLU A 315 -5.48 4.32 3.71
CA GLU A 315 -5.17 5.66 3.25
C GLU A 315 -6.21 6.64 3.78
N ILE A 316 -5.74 7.68 4.47
CA ILE A 316 -6.60 8.71 5.05
C ILE A 316 -6.17 10.06 4.51
N ILE A 317 -7.11 10.75 3.90
CA ILE A 317 -6.95 12.12 3.43
C ILE A 317 -7.61 13.04 4.46
N CYS A 318 -6.80 13.76 5.21
CA CYS A 318 -7.26 14.77 6.16
C CYS A 318 -7.41 16.10 5.40
N GLU A 319 -8.64 16.58 5.25
CA GLU A 319 -8.94 17.87 4.61
C GLU A 319 -8.56 19.06 5.50
N GLU A 320 -8.32 20.20 4.84
CA GLU A 320 -8.00 21.48 5.53
C GLU A 320 -9.12 21.95 6.46
N THR A 321 -10.35 21.52 6.20
CA THR A 321 -11.56 21.84 6.98
C THR A 321 -11.73 20.96 8.22
N MET A 322 -10.82 20.00 8.46
CA MET A 322 -10.91 19.09 9.59
C MET A 322 -10.69 19.82 10.92
N GLU A 323 -11.70 19.75 11.78
CA GLU A 323 -11.64 20.33 13.13
C GLU A 323 -10.61 19.59 14.00
N ALA A 324 -9.98 20.32 14.93
CA ALA A 324 -8.93 19.77 15.80
C ALA A 324 -9.41 18.57 16.63
N TRP A 325 -10.67 18.58 17.08
CA TRP A 325 -11.25 17.47 17.85
C TRP A 325 -11.48 16.21 17.00
N ASP A 326 -11.73 16.32 15.70
CA ASP A 326 -11.88 15.15 14.82
C ASP A 326 -10.50 14.50 14.63
N PHE A 327 -9.45 15.32 14.54
CA PHE A 327 -8.08 14.84 14.42
C PHE A 327 -7.61 14.14 15.69
N GLU A 328 -7.94 14.72 16.84
CA GLU A 328 -7.77 14.12 18.16
C GLU A 328 -8.53 12.78 18.27
N ALA A 329 -9.80 12.76 17.88
CA ALA A 329 -10.65 11.58 17.92
C ALA A 329 -10.05 10.45 17.06
N MET A 330 -9.56 10.77 15.86
CA MET A 330 -8.79 9.85 15.03
C MET A 330 -7.55 9.32 15.72
N CYS A 331 -6.70 10.21 16.23
CA CYS A 331 -5.44 9.84 16.88
C CYS A 331 -5.64 9.00 18.15
N SER A 332 -6.73 9.24 18.89
CA SER A 332 -7.11 8.46 20.08
C SER A 332 -7.42 6.98 19.77
N ALA A 333 -7.88 6.68 18.55
CA ALA A 333 -8.08 5.30 18.09
C ALA A 333 -6.81 4.72 17.46
N MET A 334 -6.11 5.51 16.64
CA MET A 334 -4.93 5.10 15.90
C MET A 334 -3.81 4.55 16.80
N VAL A 335 -3.67 5.07 18.03
CA VAL A 335 -2.70 4.58 19.03
C VAL A 335 -2.89 3.10 19.40
N LEU A 336 -4.04 2.50 19.12
CA LEU A 336 -4.40 1.13 19.48
C LEU A 336 -4.59 0.20 18.29
N THR A 337 -4.40 0.67 17.06
CA THR A 337 -4.87 -0.07 15.88
C THR A 337 -4.28 -1.47 15.74
N GLN A 338 -5.12 -2.45 15.42
CA GLN A 338 -4.74 -3.82 15.08
C GLN A 338 -5.28 -4.27 13.71
N THR A 339 -5.94 -3.35 12.99
CA THR A 339 -6.61 -3.60 11.71
C THR A 339 -5.69 -3.49 10.50
N THR A 340 -4.63 -2.68 10.61
CA THR A 340 -3.66 -2.41 9.55
C THR A 340 -2.21 -2.39 10.08
N LYS A 341 -1.27 -2.71 9.19
CA LYS A 341 0.18 -2.56 9.40
C LYS A 341 0.77 -1.40 8.59
N LYS A 342 0.05 -0.88 7.61
CA LYS A 342 0.50 0.14 6.67
C LYS A 342 -0.54 1.25 6.57
N LEU A 343 -0.12 2.45 6.93
CA LEU A 343 -0.93 3.65 6.95
C LEU A 343 -0.33 4.70 6.01
N LEU A 344 -1.14 5.28 5.14
CA LEU A 344 -0.84 6.47 4.36
C LEU A 344 -1.71 7.62 4.91
N LEU A 345 -1.06 8.69 5.33
CA LEU A 345 -1.69 9.92 5.80
C LEU A 345 -1.37 11.03 4.81
N LYS A 346 -2.40 11.56 4.15
CA LYS A 346 -2.30 12.77 3.35
C LYS A 346 -2.84 13.94 4.16
N LEU A 347 -1.97 14.90 4.48
CA LEU A 347 -2.33 16.06 5.30
C LEU A 347 -2.52 17.26 4.38
N LYS A 348 -3.77 17.56 3.99
CA LYS A 348 -4.08 18.81 3.30
C LYS A 348 -4.20 19.89 4.37
N ASN A 349 -3.15 20.68 4.56
CA ASN A 349 -3.12 21.74 5.57
C ASN A 349 -3.16 23.12 4.93
N ASN A 350 -3.97 24.00 5.52
CA ASN A 350 -3.95 25.42 5.20
C ASN A 350 -2.70 26.06 5.83
N GLU A 351 -1.81 26.65 5.02
CA GLU A 351 -0.51 27.17 5.45
C GLU A 351 -0.61 28.28 6.54
N ASP A 352 -1.79 28.89 6.73
CA ASP A 352 -2.02 30.06 7.56
C ASP A 352 -2.40 29.77 9.04
N ASP A 353 -2.74 28.54 9.44
CA ASP A 353 -3.15 28.21 10.83
C ASP A 353 -2.06 27.48 11.65
N GLN A 354 -1.14 28.28 12.19
CA GLN A 354 0.02 27.76 12.92
C GLN A 354 -0.31 27.03 14.23
N THR A 355 -1.42 27.36 14.91
CA THR A 355 -1.76 26.77 16.21
C THR A 355 -2.30 25.35 16.05
N ASN A 356 -3.09 25.13 15.00
CA ASN A 356 -3.64 23.82 14.68
C ASN A 356 -2.51 22.83 14.29
N HIS A 357 -1.46 23.31 13.62
CA HIS A 357 -0.33 22.47 13.19
C HIS A 357 0.49 21.88 14.34
N GLU A 358 0.81 22.69 15.35
CA GLU A 358 1.54 22.19 16.52
C GLU A 358 0.73 21.12 17.27
N ALA A 359 -0.60 21.30 17.35
CA ALA A 359 -1.50 20.32 17.95
C ALA A 359 -1.53 19.00 17.15
N TRP A 360 -1.59 19.06 15.82
CA TRP A 360 -1.57 17.86 14.97
C TRP A 360 -0.27 17.07 15.16
N TRP A 361 0.88 17.74 15.19
CA TRP A 361 2.16 17.08 15.43
C TRP A 361 2.26 16.46 16.83
N LYS A 362 1.69 17.08 17.87
CA LYS A 362 1.58 16.45 19.19
C LYS A 362 0.75 15.16 19.14
N TRP A 363 -0.40 15.21 18.47
CA TRP A 363 -1.29 14.05 18.32
C TRP A 363 -0.67 12.93 17.50
N LEU A 364 0.05 13.25 16.41
CA LEU A 364 0.80 12.27 15.63
C LEU A 364 1.92 11.63 16.46
N ALA A 365 2.64 12.39 17.28
CA ALA A 365 3.64 11.85 18.21
C ALA A 365 3.00 10.83 19.15
N TYR A 366 1.87 11.19 19.76
CA TYR A 366 1.14 10.31 20.68
C TYR A 366 0.64 9.04 19.97
N ALA A 367 -0.02 9.19 18.83
CA ALA A 367 -0.71 8.09 18.19
C ALA A 367 0.20 7.11 17.46
N LEU A 368 1.35 7.56 16.95
CA LEU A 368 2.22 6.76 16.09
C LEU A 368 3.52 6.32 16.77
N PHE A 369 4.03 7.12 17.71
CA PHE A 369 5.40 6.95 18.22
C PHE A 369 5.50 6.85 19.75
N SER A 370 4.44 7.16 20.51
CA SER A 370 4.46 7.05 21.97
C SER A 370 4.73 5.63 22.47
N LYS A 371 5.08 5.50 23.75
CA LYS A 371 5.19 4.18 24.40
C LYS A 371 3.91 3.36 24.24
N ARG A 372 2.76 4.00 24.38
CA ARG A 372 1.45 3.37 24.19
C ARG A 372 1.27 2.84 22.77
N ALA A 373 1.62 3.63 21.75
CA ALA A 373 1.56 3.19 20.36
C ALA A 373 2.45 1.95 20.13
N ARG A 374 3.69 1.95 20.66
CA ARG A 374 4.61 0.83 20.51
C ARG A 374 4.14 -0.45 21.22
N ASP A 375 3.42 -0.31 22.32
CA ASP A 375 2.91 -1.44 23.12
C ASP A 375 1.62 -2.04 22.53
N TYR A 376 0.81 -1.25 21.83
CA TYR A 376 -0.54 -1.64 21.41
C TYR A 376 -0.85 -1.54 19.91
N SER A 377 -0.17 -0.74 19.11
CA SER A 377 -0.49 -0.55 17.67
C SER A 377 0.25 -1.57 16.81
N SER A 378 -0.39 -2.15 15.79
CA SER A 378 0.26 -3.04 14.81
C SER A 378 0.92 -2.32 13.64
N LEU A 379 0.95 -0.99 13.64
CA LEU A 379 1.54 -0.22 12.55
C LEU A 379 3.05 -0.46 12.47
N GLU A 380 3.50 -0.84 11.28
CA GLU A 380 4.91 -1.08 10.95
C GLU A 380 5.40 -0.09 9.90
N THR A 381 4.52 0.36 9.00
CA THR A 381 4.82 1.27 7.89
C THR A 381 3.92 2.51 7.93
N LEU A 382 4.53 3.69 7.88
CA LEU A 382 3.86 4.98 7.76
C LEU A 382 4.33 5.71 6.50
N ILE A 383 3.40 6.25 5.75
CA ILE A 383 3.65 7.17 4.64
C ILE A 383 2.93 8.48 4.97
N ILE A 384 3.69 9.58 5.07
CA ILE A 384 3.14 10.93 5.19
C ILE A 384 3.28 11.56 3.81
N ASP A 385 2.17 11.76 3.14
CA ASP A 385 2.10 12.43 1.84
C ASP A 385 1.64 13.88 1.96
N GLY A 386 2.10 14.71 1.02
CA GLY A 386 1.70 16.11 0.90
C GLY A 386 2.22 16.97 2.04
N LEU A 387 3.34 16.61 2.67
CA LEU A 387 3.86 17.42 3.77
C LEU A 387 4.16 18.84 3.24
N GLY A 388 3.57 19.89 3.81
CA GLY A 388 3.84 21.25 3.37
C GLY A 388 5.04 21.88 4.09
N ARG A 389 5.09 21.68 5.43
CA ARG A 389 5.97 22.38 6.36
C ARG A 389 6.27 21.50 7.59
N LEU A 390 7.48 21.62 8.13
CA LEU A 390 7.87 21.05 9.43
C LEU A 390 8.96 21.94 10.06
N ASN A 391 8.53 22.93 10.82
CA ASN A 391 9.38 23.93 11.45
C ASN A 391 9.87 23.48 12.83
N THR A 392 10.76 24.28 13.45
CA THR A 392 11.35 23.94 14.75
C THR A 392 10.34 23.88 15.90
N ASN A 393 9.27 24.67 15.89
CA ASN A 393 8.23 24.61 16.92
C ASN A 393 7.38 23.35 16.79
N GLU A 394 6.98 22.99 15.56
CA GLU A 394 6.24 21.75 15.28
C GLU A 394 7.07 20.52 15.70
N ALA A 395 8.36 20.48 15.34
CA ALA A 395 9.26 19.42 15.77
C ALA A 395 9.42 19.40 17.30
N ARG A 396 9.54 20.55 17.97
CA ARG A 396 9.61 20.61 19.44
C ARG A 396 8.33 20.12 20.10
N ALA A 397 7.16 20.47 19.55
CA ALA A 397 5.87 20.03 20.03
C ALA A 397 5.75 18.50 19.92
N PHE A 398 6.14 17.93 18.78
CA PHE A 398 6.23 16.49 18.57
C PHE A 398 7.17 15.81 19.61
N ILE A 399 8.40 16.31 19.75
CA ILE A 399 9.41 15.76 20.67
C ILE A 399 8.92 15.81 22.12
N SER A 400 8.27 16.91 22.52
CA SER A 400 7.77 17.08 23.90
C SER A 400 6.78 15.99 24.32
N VAL A 401 6.01 15.43 23.39
CA VAL A 401 5.09 14.32 23.66
C VAL A 401 5.85 13.00 23.80
N LEU A 402 6.90 12.78 23.00
CA LEU A 402 7.71 11.55 23.07
C LEU A 402 8.54 11.45 24.35
N GLU A 403 9.02 12.59 24.85
CA GLU A 403 9.81 12.69 26.08
C GLU A 403 8.94 12.74 27.35
N SER A 404 7.63 12.99 27.21
CA SER A 404 6.73 13.08 28.36
C SER A 404 6.45 11.71 28.99
N GLU A 405 6.51 11.65 30.32
CA GLU A 405 6.00 10.51 31.10
C GLU A 405 4.46 10.46 31.14
N HIS A 406 3.82 11.62 30.94
CA HIS A 406 2.37 11.85 31.01
C HIS A 406 1.88 12.53 29.73
N PRO A 407 1.93 11.84 28.58
CA PRO A 407 1.62 12.45 27.29
C PRO A 407 0.15 12.87 27.19
N GLU A 408 -0.79 12.14 27.80
CA GLU A 408 -2.21 12.48 27.79
C GLU A 408 -2.48 13.85 28.43
N GLU A 409 -1.87 14.14 29.58
CA GLU A 409 -2.04 15.41 30.27
C GLU A 409 -1.40 16.57 29.49
N LEU A 410 -0.26 16.33 28.84
CA LEU A 410 0.44 17.30 28.01
C LEU A 410 -0.33 17.64 26.72
N LEU A 411 -1.06 16.69 26.14
CA LEU A 411 -1.93 16.93 24.98
C LEU A 411 -3.03 17.94 25.29
N PHE A 412 -3.62 17.84 26.48
CA PHE A 412 -4.72 18.71 26.91
C PHE A 412 -4.30 19.93 27.75
N GLY A 413 -3.01 20.03 28.08
CA GLY A 413 -2.51 21.08 28.98
C GLY A 413 -3.09 21.01 30.39
N THR A 414 -3.52 19.82 30.82
CA THR A 414 -4.14 19.60 32.14
C THR A 414 -3.09 19.30 33.20
N PRO A 415 -3.35 19.65 34.48
CA PRO A 415 -2.44 19.34 35.58
C PRO A 415 -2.36 17.85 35.88
N ARG A 416 -1.25 17.43 36.49
CA ARG A 416 -1.02 16.04 36.89
C ARG A 416 -2.07 15.55 37.88
N GLY A 417 -2.69 14.42 37.56
CA GLY A 417 -3.59 13.68 38.45
C GLY A 417 -2.87 13.09 39.68
N VAL A 418 -3.64 12.77 40.72
CA VAL A 418 -3.17 12.00 41.89
C VAL A 418 -3.06 10.52 41.55
N VAL A 419 -3.86 10.04 40.61
CA VAL A 419 -3.90 8.65 40.17
C VAL A 419 -3.22 8.52 38.81
N ASP A 420 -2.31 7.55 38.69
CA ASP A 420 -1.61 7.29 37.44
C ASP A 420 -2.55 6.85 36.31
N GLU A 421 -2.20 7.26 35.09
CA GLU A 421 -2.93 6.95 33.86
C GLU A 421 -2.93 5.45 33.63
N ARG A 422 -4.13 4.89 33.53
CA ARG A 422 -4.33 3.44 33.38
C ARG A 422 -5.46 3.15 32.41
N ASP A 423 -5.35 1.97 31.80
CA ASP A 423 -6.37 1.44 30.92
C ASP A 423 -7.52 0.83 31.72
N ALA A 424 -8.73 1.08 31.23
CA ALA A 424 -9.95 0.54 31.78
C ALA A 424 -10.88 0.06 30.66
N THR A 425 -11.81 -0.81 31.03
CA THR A 425 -12.99 -1.12 30.25
C THR A 425 -14.17 -0.35 30.84
N LEU A 426 -14.84 0.44 30.01
CA LEU A 426 -16.08 1.11 30.39
C LEU A 426 -17.26 0.15 30.22
N ARG A 427 -18.12 0.08 31.23
CA ARG A 427 -19.33 -0.78 31.21
C ARG A 427 -20.29 -0.39 30.08
N SER A 428 -20.96 -1.41 29.52
CA SER A 428 -22.08 -1.19 28.59
C SER A 428 -23.17 -0.34 29.24
N GLY A 429 -23.79 0.55 28.46
CA GLY A 429 -24.86 1.46 28.88
C GLY A 429 -24.38 2.67 29.69
N SER A 430 -23.08 2.87 29.84
CA SER A 430 -22.53 4.02 30.59
C SER A 430 -22.69 5.34 29.82
N ALA A 431 -23.00 6.41 30.55
CA ALA A 431 -23.03 7.76 29.99
C ALA A 431 -21.61 8.32 29.80
N ILE A 432 -21.36 8.89 28.62
CA ILE A 432 -20.10 9.54 28.25
C ILE A 432 -20.40 10.99 27.87
N ARG A 433 -19.75 11.93 28.55
CA ARG A 433 -19.73 13.35 28.18
C ARG A 433 -18.60 13.58 27.18
N TRP A 434 -18.93 14.13 26.03
CA TRP A 434 -18.00 14.29 24.90
C TRP A 434 -17.85 15.75 24.47
N GLU A 435 -18.78 16.62 24.87
CA GLU A 435 -18.80 18.02 24.49
C GLU A 435 -18.13 18.87 25.58
N PHE A 436 -17.21 19.73 25.16
CA PHE A 436 -16.47 20.65 26.03
C PHE A 436 -16.52 22.06 25.43
N ASP A 437 -16.55 23.07 26.30
CA ASP A 437 -16.50 24.47 25.88
C ASP A 437 -15.05 24.93 25.58
N ASP A 438 -14.91 26.20 25.17
CA ASP A 438 -13.61 26.82 24.86
C ASP A 438 -12.67 26.91 26.08
N GLN A 439 -13.19 26.74 27.30
CA GLN A 439 -12.40 26.68 28.53
C GLN A 439 -11.98 25.24 28.87
N GLY A 440 -12.45 24.25 28.10
CA GLY A 440 -12.18 22.84 28.32
C GLY A 440 -13.03 22.22 29.44
N GLU A 441 -14.15 22.87 29.81
CA GLU A 441 -15.12 22.39 30.78
C GLU A 441 -16.28 21.63 30.08
N PRO A 442 -16.84 20.59 30.71
CA PRO A 442 -17.86 19.76 30.08
C PRO A 442 -19.21 20.50 29.94
N VAL A 443 -19.84 20.40 28.76
CA VAL A 443 -21.19 20.95 28.52
C VAL A 443 -22.24 20.02 29.12
N VAL A 444 -22.70 20.33 30.33
CA VAL A 444 -23.54 19.43 31.16
C VAL A 444 -24.92 19.12 30.54
N ASP A 445 -25.46 20.04 29.74
CA ASP A 445 -26.79 19.89 29.11
C ASP A 445 -26.75 19.15 27.75
N SER A 446 -25.55 18.76 27.30
CA SER A 446 -25.34 17.98 26.09
C SER A 446 -25.97 16.57 26.15
N SER A 447 -26.31 16.01 24.99
CA SER A 447 -26.72 14.60 24.91
C SER A 447 -25.52 13.68 25.19
N HIS A 448 -25.66 12.71 26.09
CA HIS A 448 -24.60 11.74 26.36
C HIS A 448 -24.41 10.73 25.22
N LEU A 449 -23.16 10.35 24.97
CA LEU A 449 -22.86 9.13 24.20
C LEU A 449 -23.09 7.91 25.09
N ILE A 450 -23.72 6.89 24.50
CA ILE A 450 -24.01 5.61 25.17
C ILE A 450 -23.68 4.50 24.16
N PHE A 451 -22.91 3.52 24.62
CA PHE A 451 -22.61 2.31 23.86
C PHE A 451 -23.24 1.10 24.55
N GLU A 452 -23.95 0.28 23.79
CA GLU A 452 -24.63 -0.93 24.27
C GLU A 452 -23.67 -2.11 24.49
N TYR A 453 -22.36 -1.87 24.38
CA TYR A 453 -21.32 -2.87 24.56
C TYR A 453 -20.18 -2.32 25.43
N PRO A 454 -19.46 -3.20 26.17
CA PRO A 454 -18.29 -2.77 26.92
C PRO A 454 -17.22 -2.17 26.01
N THR A 455 -16.67 -1.03 26.42
CA THR A 455 -15.70 -0.28 25.62
C THR A 455 -14.31 -0.43 26.23
N GLN A 456 -13.43 -1.18 25.57
CA GLN A 456 -12.07 -1.43 26.04
C GLN A 456 -11.10 -0.29 25.70
N PHE A 457 -9.96 -0.31 26.38
CA PHE A 457 -8.82 0.61 26.20
C PHE A 457 -9.15 2.08 26.44
N ILE A 458 -10.08 2.35 27.37
CA ILE A 458 -10.34 3.70 27.87
C ILE A 458 -9.15 4.12 28.73
N ARG A 459 -8.48 5.20 28.34
CA ARG A 459 -7.28 5.69 29.02
C ARG A 459 -7.65 6.84 29.95
N THR A 460 -7.48 6.65 31.25
CA THR A 460 -7.69 7.69 32.26
C THR A 460 -6.52 8.67 32.31
N PHE A 461 -6.77 9.95 32.57
CA PHE A 461 -5.74 10.98 32.77
C PHE A 461 -6.26 12.10 33.67
N SER A 462 -5.35 12.87 34.31
CA SER A 462 -5.71 13.97 35.22
C SER A 462 -6.74 13.58 36.29
N ASP A 463 -6.62 12.36 36.80
CA ASP A 463 -7.54 11.80 37.80
C ASP A 463 -7.12 12.19 39.21
N ASP A 464 -7.96 12.96 39.90
CA ASP A 464 -7.75 13.41 41.29
C ASP A 464 -7.96 12.31 42.34
N GLY A 465 -8.46 11.14 41.93
CA GLY A 465 -8.79 10.00 42.78
C GLY A 465 -10.10 10.14 43.58
N THR A 466 -10.80 11.28 43.50
CA THR A 466 -11.97 11.58 44.34
C THR A 466 -13.21 12.00 43.55
N SER A 467 -13.04 12.64 42.40
CA SER A 467 -14.15 13.11 41.57
C SER A 467 -14.96 11.95 41.01
N GLU A 468 -16.28 12.15 40.91
CA GLU A 468 -17.21 11.18 40.33
C GLU A 468 -16.96 11.02 38.82
N TRP A 469 -16.76 12.13 38.12
CA TRP A 469 -16.46 12.18 36.70
C TRP A 469 -14.95 12.27 36.50
N VAL A 470 -14.43 11.39 35.64
CA VAL A 470 -12.99 11.26 35.37
C VAL A 470 -12.74 11.57 33.90
N ASN A 471 -11.69 12.35 33.62
CA ASN A 471 -11.25 12.60 32.26
C ASN A 471 -10.67 11.31 31.65
N VAL A 472 -11.11 11.01 30.45
CA VAL A 472 -10.71 9.81 29.72
C VAL A 472 -10.50 10.09 28.24
N LEU A 473 -9.58 9.36 27.62
CA LEU A 473 -9.52 9.20 26.18
C LEU A 473 -10.37 8.00 25.78
N VAL A 474 -11.39 8.25 24.96
CA VAL A 474 -12.23 7.22 24.36
C VAL A 474 -11.76 7.03 22.91
N PRO A 475 -11.29 5.84 22.51
CA PRO A 475 -10.83 5.60 21.15
C PRO A 475 -11.93 5.91 20.13
N GLY A 476 -11.63 6.85 19.23
CA GLY A 476 -12.52 7.35 18.20
C GLY A 476 -13.28 8.62 18.60
N PHE A 477 -13.17 9.07 19.84
CA PHE A 477 -13.93 10.21 20.36
C PHE A 477 -13.07 11.24 21.08
N GLY A 478 -11.78 10.96 21.29
CA GLY A 478 -10.87 11.89 21.95
C GLY A 478 -11.18 12.01 23.44
N ARG A 479 -11.04 13.23 23.97
CA ARG A 479 -11.32 13.62 25.34
C ARG A 479 -12.81 13.46 25.63
N CYS A 480 -13.09 12.78 26.74
CA CYS A 480 -14.43 12.59 27.27
C CYS A 480 -14.38 12.59 28.80
N GLN A 481 -15.54 12.62 29.44
CA GLN A 481 -15.69 12.27 30.86
C GLN A 481 -16.66 11.11 31.04
N VAL A 482 -16.33 10.24 32.00
CA VAL A 482 -17.18 9.10 32.40
C VAL A 482 -17.22 9.00 33.91
N GLN A 483 -18.26 8.34 34.43
CA GLN A 483 -18.35 8.08 35.86
C GLN A 483 -17.35 7.01 36.29
N ARG A 484 -16.60 7.28 37.36
CA ARG A 484 -15.57 6.40 37.94
C ARG A 484 -16.09 5.00 38.24
N CYS A 485 -17.32 4.89 38.76
CA CYS A 485 -17.93 3.61 39.13
C CYS A 485 -18.19 2.67 37.95
N ASN A 486 -18.12 3.19 36.72
CA ASN A 486 -18.30 2.42 35.48
C ASN A 486 -16.99 1.98 34.84
N LEU A 487 -15.84 2.33 35.42
CA LEU A 487 -14.52 1.93 34.94
C LEU A 487 -14.04 0.64 35.61
N GLU A 488 -13.71 -0.35 34.78
CA GLU A 488 -13.14 -1.62 35.22
C GLU A 488 -11.67 -1.70 34.77
N PHE A 489 -10.74 -1.56 35.72
CA PHE A 489 -9.31 -1.57 35.43
C PHE A 489 -8.81 -2.99 35.22
N THR A 490 -8.15 -3.21 34.09
CA THR A 490 -7.50 -4.48 33.75
C THR A 490 -5.98 -4.33 33.80
N ALA A 491 -5.28 -5.44 34.08
CA ALA A 491 -3.83 -5.43 33.99
C ALA A 491 -3.40 -5.20 32.52
N PRO A 492 -2.32 -4.42 32.28
CA PRO A 492 -1.87 -4.14 30.93
C PRO A 492 -1.45 -5.44 30.23
N VAL A 493 -2.09 -5.75 29.10
CA VAL A 493 -1.69 -6.84 28.20
C VAL A 493 -0.98 -6.20 27.02
N ALA A 494 0.34 -6.03 27.15
CA ALA A 494 1.16 -5.53 26.05
C ALA A 494 1.25 -6.59 24.94
N ASN A 495 0.69 -6.27 23.78
CA ASN A 495 0.82 -7.09 22.58
C ASN A 495 1.96 -6.50 21.76
N GLY A 496 3.20 -6.65 22.26
CA GLY A 496 4.39 -6.02 21.68
C GLY A 496 4.51 -6.27 20.18
N SER A 497 4.18 -5.27 19.38
CA SER A 497 4.18 -5.31 17.92
C SER A 497 5.51 -4.82 17.31
N GLY A 498 6.35 -4.16 18.11
CA GLY A 498 7.62 -3.58 17.67
C GLY A 498 7.51 -2.15 17.13
N GLY A 499 6.30 -1.59 17.02
CA GLY A 499 6.06 -0.21 16.56
C GLY A 499 6.47 0.06 15.10
N LEU A 500 6.49 1.35 14.73
CA LEU A 500 6.86 1.80 13.39
C LEU A 500 8.35 1.56 13.09
N THR A 501 8.60 0.87 11.99
CA THR A 501 9.94 0.52 11.50
C THR A 501 10.22 1.05 10.09
N SER A 502 9.20 1.48 9.36
CA SER A 502 9.33 2.07 8.02
C SER A 502 8.59 3.41 7.96
N LEU A 503 9.29 4.45 7.50
CA LEU A 503 8.73 5.79 7.32
C LEU A 503 9.02 6.32 5.92
N THR A 504 7.98 6.80 5.24
CA THR A 504 8.10 7.56 4.00
C THR A 504 7.53 8.96 4.21
N ILE A 505 8.27 9.98 3.77
CA ILE A 505 7.85 11.37 3.80
C ILE A 505 7.90 11.89 2.36
N VAL A 506 6.76 12.27 1.82
CA VAL A 506 6.64 12.93 0.51
C VAL A 506 6.34 14.39 0.75
N ILE A 507 7.17 15.27 0.20
CA ILE A 507 7.03 16.71 0.45
C ILE A 507 6.45 17.47 -0.75
N GLU A 508 5.48 18.34 -0.44
CA GLU A 508 4.60 19.03 -1.37
C GLU A 508 5.28 20.10 -2.23
N LYS A 509 4.62 20.43 -3.34
CA LYS A 509 5.09 21.08 -4.58
C LYS A 509 5.22 22.60 -4.51
N ARG A 510 4.89 23.29 -3.41
CA ARG A 510 4.97 24.76 -3.33
C ARG A 510 6.20 25.22 -2.58
N ARG A 511 6.65 26.46 -2.84
CA ARG A 511 7.88 27.04 -2.31
C ARG A 511 7.78 27.21 -0.78
N THR A 512 8.01 26.18 0.00
CA THR A 512 7.92 26.28 1.46
C THR A 512 9.31 26.49 2.09
N PRO A 513 9.65 27.70 2.55
CA PRO A 513 10.54 27.82 3.72
C PRO A 513 9.86 27.15 4.93
N GLY A 514 10.62 26.65 5.91
CA GLY A 514 10.02 26.06 7.13
C GLY A 514 10.20 24.55 7.30
N MET A 515 11.28 23.95 6.78
CA MET A 515 11.61 22.51 6.97
C MET A 515 12.75 22.28 7.98
N GLU A 516 13.10 23.30 8.77
CA GLU A 516 14.22 23.24 9.73
C GLU A 516 13.97 22.24 10.87
N GLY A 517 12.71 21.83 11.09
CA GLY A 517 12.31 20.84 12.08
C GLY A 517 12.51 19.39 11.63
N LEU A 518 12.78 19.11 10.36
CA LEU A 518 12.88 17.74 9.85
C LEU A 518 13.99 16.93 10.52
N VAL A 519 15.18 17.51 10.68
CA VAL A 519 16.32 16.81 11.29
C VAL A 519 16.05 16.50 12.76
N PRO A 520 15.64 17.48 13.61
CA PRO A 520 15.21 17.18 14.99
C PRO A 520 14.10 16.13 15.09
N PHE A 521 13.12 16.18 14.20
CA PHE A 521 12.06 15.18 14.13
C PHE A 521 12.64 13.78 13.87
N LEU A 522 13.48 13.62 12.84
CA LEU A 522 14.10 12.34 12.51
C LEU A 522 15.03 11.84 13.63
N GLU A 523 15.76 12.74 14.31
CA GLU A 523 16.61 12.38 15.45
C GLU A 523 15.81 11.75 16.59
N SER A 524 14.57 12.20 16.80
CA SER A 524 13.70 11.71 17.88
C SER A 524 13.12 10.31 17.64
N ILE A 525 13.00 9.88 16.38
CA ILE A 525 12.40 8.58 16.01
C ILE A 525 13.34 7.64 15.25
N GLY A 526 14.51 8.12 14.82
CA GLY A 526 15.40 7.41 13.91
C GLY A 526 15.93 6.08 14.45
N SER A 527 15.95 5.90 15.77
CA SER A 527 16.36 4.64 16.41
C SER A 527 15.34 3.52 16.31
N SER A 528 14.08 3.79 15.93
CA SER A 528 13.07 2.75 15.71
C SER A 528 12.98 2.31 14.24
N LEU A 529 13.60 3.05 13.31
CA LEU A 529 13.42 2.86 11.87
C LEU A 529 14.46 1.91 11.27
N THR A 530 13.98 0.90 10.54
CA THR A 530 14.78 0.08 9.61
C THR A 530 14.87 0.69 8.21
N ALA A 531 13.82 1.41 7.78
CA ALA A 531 13.70 1.96 6.43
C ALA A 531 13.17 3.39 6.50
N LEU A 532 13.80 4.28 5.73
CA LEU A 532 13.41 5.68 5.61
C LEU A 532 13.41 6.08 4.14
N SER A 533 12.34 6.72 3.70
CA SER A 533 12.25 7.30 2.37
C SER A 533 11.85 8.77 2.44
N VAL A 534 12.61 9.65 1.81
CA VAL A 534 12.30 11.09 1.76
C VAL A 534 12.23 11.53 0.30
N PHE A 535 11.05 11.96 -0.12
CA PHE A 535 10.78 12.34 -1.51
C PHE A 535 10.54 13.84 -1.64
N ALA A 536 11.48 14.55 -2.29
CA ALA A 536 11.27 15.94 -2.69
C ALA A 536 10.85 16.04 -4.16
N ASN A 537 10.01 17.04 -4.47
CA ASN A 537 9.55 17.28 -5.83
C ASN A 537 10.71 17.69 -6.78
N PRO A 538 10.79 17.13 -8.00
CA PRO A 538 11.82 17.46 -9.00
C PRO A 538 11.92 18.93 -9.40
N HIS A 539 10.82 19.68 -9.35
CA HIS A 539 10.73 21.05 -9.87
C HIS A 539 11.11 22.13 -8.86
N PHE A 540 11.16 21.78 -7.57
CA PHE A 540 11.49 22.71 -6.48
C PHE A 540 12.59 22.10 -5.62
N PRO A 541 13.86 22.29 -5.97
CA PRO A 541 14.96 21.81 -5.14
C PRO A 541 14.91 22.48 -3.78
N TRP A 542 14.87 21.67 -2.74
CA TRP A 542 14.93 22.15 -1.39
C TRP A 542 16.35 22.59 -1.04
N TYR A 543 16.48 23.78 -0.45
CA TYR A 543 17.73 24.31 0.10
C TYR A 543 17.77 23.95 1.59
N GLY A 544 18.86 23.33 2.06
CA GLY A 544 19.16 23.23 3.50
C GLY A 544 19.10 21.85 4.15
N ILE A 545 18.53 20.82 3.52
CA ILE A 545 18.59 19.45 4.07
C ILE A 545 19.88 18.76 3.60
N ASP A 546 20.80 18.58 4.54
CA ASP A 546 22.01 17.78 4.35
C ASP A 546 21.63 16.29 4.40
N GLY A 547 21.85 15.56 3.30
CA GLY A 547 21.62 14.12 3.26
C GLY A 547 22.44 13.36 4.31
N ASN A 548 23.61 13.90 4.71
CA ASN A 548 24.36 13.35 5.83
C ASN A 548 23.71 13.66 7.18
N GLY A 549 23.00 14.78 7.31
CA GLY A 549 22.14 15.07 8.46
C GLY A 549 21.12 13.96 8.67
N ILE A 550 20.38 13.58 7.63
CA ILE A 550 19.40 12.47 7.68
C ILE A 550 20.07 11.15 8.09
N VAL A 551 21.22 10.82 7.52
CA VAL A 551 21.97 9.59 7.87
C VAL A 551 22.43 9.60 9.32
N ARG A 552 22.82 10.76 9.86
CA ARG A 552 23.24 10.93 11.26
C ARG A 552 22.06 10.84 12.23
N SER A 553 20.88 11.31 11.83
CA SER A 553 19.65 11.28 12.64
C SER A 553 19.15 9.87 12.95
N CYS A 554 19.70 8.83 12.30
CA CYS A 554 19.39 7.42 12.60
C CYS A 554 20.64 6.70 13.13
N PRO A 555 21.10 7.01 14.36
CA PRO A 555 22.40 6.57 14.87
C PRO A 555 22.46 5.07 15.17
N ASN A 556 23.69 4.53 15.17
CA ASN A 556 23.98 3.20 15.66
C ASN A 556 23.73 3.16 17.18
N SER A 557 22.83 2.29 17.67
CA SER A 557 22.82 1.95 19.10
C SER A 557 24.10 1.19 19.46
N GLN A 558 25.10 1.91 19.98
CA GLN A 558 26.38 1.33 20.39
C GLN A 558 26.38 0.76 21.82
N GLU A 559 25.31 0.99 22.59
CA GLU A 559 25.21 0.50 23.97
C GLU A 559 24.18 -0.62 24.15
N LEU A 560 24.72 -1.75 24.62
CA LEU A 560 24.12 -2.91 25.28
C LEU A 560 22.72 -2.73 25.87
N THR A 561 21.68 -2.69 25.03
CA THR A 561 20.35 -3.20 25.42
C THR A 561 19.68 -3.83 24.20
N LEU A 562 19.23 -5.07 24.37
CA LEU A 562 18.59 -5.89 23.35
C LEU A 562 17.28 -5.26 22.87
N SER A 563 17.30 -4.42 21.82
CA SER A 563 16.15 -4.04 20.96
C SER A 563 16.65 -3.23 19.74
N SER A 564 16.85 -3.87 18.58
CA SER A 564 17.18 -3.23 17.29
C SER A 564 15.90 -2.69 16.62
N PRO A 565 15.90 -1.60 15.81
CA PRO A 565 16.75 -1.49 14.61
C PRO A 565 17.49 -0.16 14.33
N ASN A 566 18.69 -0.30 13.76
CA ASN A 566 19.43 0.76 13.05
C ASN A 566 18.97 0.83 11.59
N LEU A 567 18.92 2.03 11.00
CA LEU A 567 18.54 2.26 9.60
C LEU A 567 19.36 1.37 8.63
N GLN A 568 18.66 0.50 7.91
CA GLN A 568 19.20 -0.45 6.92
C GLN A 568 19.04 0.09 5.51
N GLU A 569 17.89 0.70 5.21
CA GLU A 569 17.53 1.18 3.88
C GLU A 569 17.20 2.67 3.92
N LEU A 570 17.72 3.42 2.96
CA LEU A 570 17.45 4.85 2.81
C LEU A 570 17.18 5.20 1.35
N THR A 571 15.97 5.69 1.06
CA THR A 571 15.63 6.26 -0.23
C THR A 571 15.59 7.78 -0.14
N LEU A 572 16.29 8.46 -1.04
CA LEU A 572 16.26 9.91 -1.16
C LEU A 572 15.92 10.30 -2.59
N SER A 573 14.93 11.17 -2.76
CA SER A 573 14.65 11.84 -4.04
C SER A 573 14.96 13.31 -3.96
N ARG A 574 15.74 13.80 -4.93
CA ARG A 574 16.00 15.22 -5.13
C ARG A 574 16.17 15.54 -6.60
N GLU A 575 15.45 16.56 -7.06
CA GLU A 575 15.49 17.03 -8.45
C GLU A 575 15.27 15.87 -9.44
N ARG A 576 16.31 15.50 -10.18
CA ARG A 576 16.28 14.50 -11.26
C ARG A 576 16.62 13.11 -10.79
N VAL A 577 17.00 12.92 -9.53
CA VAL A 577 17.61 11.68 -9.05
C VAL A 577 16.84 11.14 -7.86
N VAL A 578 16.49 9.85 -7.94
CA VAL A 578 16.10 9.06 -6.77
C VAL A 578 17.14 7.99 -6.56
N ILE A 579 17.65 7.88 -5.33
CA ILE A 579 18.68 6.93 -4.97
C ILE A 579 18.23 6.09 -3.79
N HIS A 580 18.40 4.78 -3.90
CA HIS A 580 18.20 3.83 -2.82
C HIS A 580 19.55 3.33 -2.33
N LEU A 581 19.80 3.53 -1.04
CA LEU A 581 21.01 3.16 -0.33
C LEU A 581 20.71 2.01 0.63
N ASP A 582 21.59 1.01 0.61
CA ASP A 582 21.54 -0.16 1.48
C ASP A 582 22.79 -0.17 2.36
N PHE A 583 22.57 -0.07 3.67
CA PHE A 583 23.58 -0.04 4.71
C PHE A 583 23.78 -1.38 5.40
N THR A 584 23.07 -2.44 4.98
CA THR A 584 23.06 -3.75 5.66
C THR A 584 24.47 -4.30 5.88
N ASP A 585 25.37 -4.15 4.90
CA ASP A 585 26.76 -4.61 5.02
C ASP A 585 27.54 -3.84 6.11
N PHE A 586 27.33 -2.53 6.22
CA PHE A 586 27.95 -1.70 7.26
C PHE A 586 27.39 -2.06 8.65
N ARG A 587 26.07 -2.29 8.74
CA ARG A 587 25.41 -2.67 9.99
C ARG A 587 25.85 -4.06 10.46
N ALA A 588 25.94 -5.02 9.55
CA ALA A 588 26.41 -6.38 9.84
C ALA A 588 27.88 -6.36 10.32
N ALA A 589 28.71 -5.49 9.75
CA ALA A 589 30.09 -5.31 10.17
C ALA A 589 30.27 -4.45 11.45
N LYS A 590 29.18 -3.86 11.97
CA LYS A 590 29.19 -2.90 13.09
C LYS A 590 30.12 -1.69 12.84
N ILE A 591 30.18 -1.22 11.59
CA ILE A 591 30.98 -0.07 11.18
C ILE A 591 30.05 1.13 10.97
N SER A 592 30.51 2.34 11.30
CA SER A 592 29.79 3.57 11.00
C SER A 592 29.64 3.76 9.49
N VAL A 593 28.47 4.20 9.04
CA VAL A 593 28.28 4.62 7.64
C VAL A 593 29.17 5.86 7.41
N PRO A 594 30.08 5.83 6.43
CA PRO A 594 30.94 6.97 6.12
C PRO A 594 30.12 8.14 5.57
N GLU A 595 30.67 9.34 5.62
CA GLU A 595 30.02 10.52 5.05
C GLU A 595 29.84 10.36 3.53
N ILE A 596 28.62 10.60 3.06
CA ILE A 596 28.21 10.40 1.68
C ILE A 596 28.06 11.77 1.02
N SER A 597 28.92 12.04 0.04
CA SER A 597 28.79 13.24 -0.80
C SER A 597 27.84 12.95 -1.97
N PHE A 598 26.79 13.76 -2.11
CA PHE A 598 25.79 13.60 -3.15
C PHE A 598 25.86 14.72 -4.19
N ALA A 599 26.18 14.39 -5.44
CA ALA A 599 26.19 15.33 -6.56
C ALA A 599 24.80 15.46 -7.24
N TRP A 600 23.75 15.81 -6.47
CA TRP A 600 22.34 15.81 -6.90
C TRP A 600 22.07 16.57 -8.21
N THR A 601 22.63 17.77 -8.34
CA THR A 601 22.41 18.69 -9.48
C THR A 601 23.21 18.33 -10.73
N ASN A 602 24.16 17.40 -10.62
CA ASN A 602 25.11 17.08 -11.68
C ASN A 602 25.18 15.56 -11.91
N VAL A 603 24.26 15.07 -12.74
CA VAL A 603 24.16 13.65 -13.14
C VAL A 603 25.53 13.06 -13.58
N PRO A 604 26.36 13.75 -14.39
CA PRO A 604 27.71 13.29 -14.72
C PRO A 604 28.64 13.14 -13.52
N ALA A 605 28.63 14.09 -12.58
CA ALA A 605 29.45 13.99 -11.37
C ALA A 605 28.96 12.84 -10.48
N LEU A 606 27.65 12.64 -10.35
CA LEU A 606 27.06 11.50 -9.67
C LEU A 606 27.47 10.18 -10.34
N ALA A 607 27.35 10.09 -11.67
CA ALA A 607 27.76 8.93 -12.44
C ALA A 607 29.25 8.62 -12.24
N LYS A 608 30.11 9.65 -12.15
CA LYS A 608 31.54 9.51 -11.84
C LYS A 608 31.77 8.96 -10.43
N GLN A 609 31.04 9.44 -9.42
CA GLN A 609 31.11 8.89 -8.05
C GLN A 609 30.69 7.42 -8.01
N LEU A 610 29.62 7.06 -8.72
CA LEU A 610 29.13 5.69 -8.83
C LEU A 610 30.03 4.77 -9.67
N SER A 611 30.94 5.34 -10.47
CA SER A 611 31.92 4.60 -11.26
C SER A 611 33.13 4.16 -10.44
N ASP A 612 33.39 4.80 -9.30
CA ASP A 612 34.52 4.48 -8.42
C ASP A 612 34.12 3.42 -7.38
N PRO A 613 34.66 2.19 -7.44
CA PRO A 613 34.29 1.11 -6.52
C PRO A 613 34.71 1.39 -5.06
N ASN A 614 35.63 2.34 -4.83
CA ASN A 614 36.05 2.73 -3.49
C ASN A 614 35.17 3.81 -2.88
N ASN A 615 34.39 4.52 -3.70
CA ASN A 615 33.49 5.56 -3.24
C ASN A 615 32.38 4.96 -2.35
N PRO A 616 32.14 5.49 -1.15
CA PRO A 616 31.08 5.01 -0.28
C PRO A 616 29.69 5.00 -0.91
N LEU A 617 29.37 6.03 -1.71
CA LEU A 617 28.11 6.12 -2.42
C LEU A 617 27.93 4.92 -3.36
N ALA A 618 28.97 4.57 -4.13
CA ALA A 618 28.93 3.41 -5.03
C ALA A 618 28.77 2.08 -4.27
N LYS A 619 29.31 1.98 -3.05
CA LYS A 619 29.19 0.78 -2.20
C LYS A 619 27.79 0.59 -1.65
N CYS A 620 27.10 1.68 -1.28
CA CYS A 620 25.76 1.65 -0.68
C CYS A 620 24.63 1.67 -1.72
N THR A 621 24.85 2.29 -2.89
CA THR A 621 23.77 2.46 -3.88
C THR A 621 23.35 1.11 -4.46
N ARG A 622 22.04 0.85 -4.43
CA ARG A 622 21.42 -0.34 -5.04
C ARG A 622 20.55 0.03 -6.22
N HIS A 623 19.70 1.03 -6.04
CA HIS A 623 18.79 1.48 -7.07
C HIS A 623 19.01 2.96 -7.37
N LEU A 624 18.96 3.28 -8.65
CA LEU A 624 19.08 4.64 -9.15
C LEU A 624 17.95 4.90 -10.14
N ASN A 625 17.22 5.98 -9.95
CA ASN A 625 16.31 6.52 -10.94
C ASN A 625 16.80 7.90 -11.38
N VAL A 626 16.87 8.13 -12.69
CA VAL A 626 17.23 9.42 -13.27
C VAL A 626 16.14 9.87 -14.23
N SER A 627 15.53 11.02 -13.94
CA SER A 627 14.54 11.66 -14.81
C SER A 627 15.14 12.82 -15.58
N LEU A 628 15.15 12.73 -16.91
CA LEU A 628 15.68 13.74 -17.84
C LEU A 628 14.60 14.35 -18.74
N LEU A 629 13.33 14.24 -18.34
CA LEU A 629 12.17 14.67 -19.14
C LEU A 629 12.10 16.19 -19.38
N ASP A 630 12.65 16.97 -18.45
CA ASP A 630 12.71 18.43 -18.50
C ASP A 630 13.83 18.97 -19.42
N VAL A 631 14.75 18.10 -19.86
CA VAL A 631 15.86 18.47 -20.75
C VAL A 631 15.33 18.52 -22.19
N ARG A 632 15.05 19.74 -22.70
CA ARG A 632 14.54 19.93 -24.07
C ARG A 632 15.46 19.28 -25.11
N VAL A 633 14.91 18.35 -25.90
CA VAL A 633 15.55 17.78 -27.08
C VAL A 633 15.74 18.91 -28.10
N GLY A 634 16.97 19.43 -28.23
CA GLY A 634 17.28 20.53 -29.15
C GLY A 634 18.43 21.45 -28.73
N ARG A 635 18.78 21.52 -27.44
CA ARG A 635 20.12 22.02 -27.00
C ARG A 635 21.01 20.80 -26.74
N ALA A 636 21.56 20.26 -27.82
CA ALA A 636 22.08 18.89 -27.94
C ALA A 636 23.27 18.50 -27.04
N SER A 637 23.97 19.42 -26.37
CA SER A 637 25.19 19.08 -25.63
C SER A 637 24.95 18.46 -24.24
N ASN A 638 23.96 18.93 -23.46
CA ASN A 638 23.81 18.47 -22.07
C ASN A 638 23.08 17.13 -21.96
N PHE A 639 22.09 16.87 -22.83
CA PHE A 639 21.33 15.61 -22.81
C PHE A 639 22.21 14.41 -23.18
N GLU A 640 22.94 14.49 -24.30
CA GLU A 640 23.87 13.43 -24.70
C GLU A 640 24.97 13.23 -23.67
N PHE A 641 25.48 14.31 -23.08
CA PHE A 641 26.47 14.24 -22.01
C PHE A 641 25.96 13.45 -20.80
N PHE A 642 24.72 13.69 -20.35
CA PHE A 642 24.12 12.93 -19.24
C PHE A 642 23.93 11.45 -19.59
N MET A 643 23.39 11.16 -20.79
CA MET A 643 23.15 9.78 -21.23
C MET A 643 24.45 8.99 -21.38
N ASN A 644 25.49 9.61 -21.96
CA ASN A 644 26.80 8.96 -22.10
C ASN A 644 27.47 8.74 -20.74
N ALA A 645 27.36 9.69 -19.80
CA ALA A 645 27.91 9.51 -18.45
C ALA A 645 27.26 8.33 -17.70
N LEU A 646 25.94 8.17 -17.81
CA LEU A 646 25.23 7.01 -17.23
C LEU A 646 25.64 5.69 -17.89
N LEU A 647 25.80 5.67 -19.22
CA LEU A 647 26.30 4.50 -19.95
C LEU A 647 27.74 4.14 -19.57
N ASP A 648 28.60 5.13 -19.40
CA ASP A 648 29.99 4.92 -18.98
C ASP A 648 30.07 4.38 -17.55
N MET A 649 29.23 4.89 -16.65
CA MET A 649 29.08 4.33 -15.30
C MET A 649 28.65 2.87 -15.34
N LEU A 650 27.66 2.49 -16.16
CA LEU A 650 27.20 1.11 -16.27
C LEU A 650 28.27 0.13 -16.77
N LYS A 651 29.30 0.60 -17.50
CA LYS A 651 30.41 -0.24 -17.98
C LYS A 651 31.34 -0.68 -16.86
N VAL A 652 31.49 0.13 -15.81
CA VAL A 652 32.50 -0.06 -14.75
C VAL A 652 31.87 -0.35 -13.39
N ASN A 653 30.65 0.09 -13.15
CA ASN A 653 29.94 -0.21 -11.91
C ASN A 653 29.55 -1.70 -11.90
N GLU A 654 29.84 -2.39 -10.81
CA GLU A 654 29.54 -3.82 -10.63
C GLU A 654 28.57 -4.10 -9.46
N ARG A 655 27.93 -3.06 -8.91
CA ARG A 655 27.10 -3.15 -7.69
C ARG A 655 25.67 -2.64 -7.84
N LEU A 656 25.43 -1.74 -8.80
CA LEU A 656 24.13 -1.18 -9.09
C LEU A 656 23.21 -2.28 -9.63
N GLU A 657 22.17 -2.57 -8.85
CA GLU A 657 21.20 -3.63 -9.13
C GLU A 657 20.12 -3.13 -10.07
N HIS A 658 19.67 -1.89 -9.87
CA HIS A 658 18.55 -1.32 -10.63
C HIS A 658 18.89 0.08 -11.15
N LEU A 659 18.69 0.30 -12.45
CA LEU A 659 18.74 1.62 -13.06
C LEU A 659 17.45 1.90 -13.82
N LYS A 660 16.73 2.97 -13.47
CA LYS A 660 15.58 3.49 -14.24
C LYS A 660 15.93 4.85 -14.82
N VAL A 661 15.82 5.00 -16.14
CA VAL A 661 16.09 6.26 -16.85
C VAL A 661 14.81 6.72 -17.54
N ARG A 662 14.26 7.87 -17.15
CA ARG A 662 13.17 8.54 -17.87
C ARG A 662 13.76 9.55 -18.85
N SER A 663 13.40 9.44 -20.13
CA SER A 663 14.00 10.19 -21.22
C SER A 663 12.93 10.67 -22.21
N PRO A 664 13.02 11.90 -22.75
CA PRO A 664 12.09 12.38 -23.79
C PRO A 664 12.33 11.72 -25.16
N SER A 665 13.39 10.91 -25.31
CA SER A 665 13.77 10.24 -26.54
C SER A 665 14.08 8.76 -26.32
N THR A 666 13.72 7.93 -27.29
CA THR A 666 14.01 6.49 -27.32
C THR A 666 15.36 6.14 -27.94
N TYR A 667 16.12 7.13 -28.44
CA TYR A 667 17.38 6.92 -29.16
C TYR A 667 18.41 6.08 -28.41
N TYR A 668 18.47 6.19 -27.07
CA TYR A 668 19.43 5.49 -26.23
C TYR A 668 18.94 4.13 -25.70
N TYR A 669 17.68 3.74 -25.96
CA TYR A 669 17.04 2.53 -25.43
C TYR A 669 17.93 1.29 -25.60
N GLU A 670 18.27 0.95 -26.85
CA GLU A 670 19.08 -0.23 -27.17
C GLU A 670 20.46 -0.21 -26.50
N ARG A 671 21.02 0.97 -26.24
CA ARG A 671 22.34 1.09 -25.60
C ARG A 671 22.25 0.76 -24.11
N PHE A 672 21.19 1.18 -23.43
CA PHE A 672 20.93 0.85 -22.02
C PHE A 672 20.54 -0.62 -21.85
N MET A 673 19.68 -1.15 -22.72
CA MET A 673 19.21 -2.54 -22.62
C MET A 673 20.32 -3.58 -22.75
N ARG A 674 21.46 -3.25 -23.37
CA ARG A 674 22.67 -4.10 -23.37
C ARG A 674 23.26 -4.36 -21.98
N PHE A 675 22.89 -3.58 -20.98
CA PHE A 675 23.31 -3.77 -19.59
C PHE A 675 22.24 -4.42 -18.72
N ASN A 676 21.02 -4.60 -19.25
CA ASN A 676 19.98 -5.35 -18.59
C ASN A 676 20.37 -6.83 -18.54
N TRP A 677 20.04 -7.50 -17.45
CA TRP A 677 20.38 -8.90 -17.15
C TRP A 677 21.89 -9.22 -17.19
N LYS A 678 22.76 -8.23 -16.99
CA LYS A 678 24.19 -8.49 -16.78
C LYS A 678 24.42 -8.95 -15.33
N PRO A 679 25.25 -9.98 -15.10
CA PRO A 679 25.60 -10.38 -13.75
C PRO A 679 26.38 -9.26 -13.06
N ILE A 680 26.08 -9.05 -11.78
CA ILE A 680 26.81 -8.15 -10.89
C ILE A 680 27.42 -8.95 -9.74
N TYR A 681 28.58 -8.51 -9.24
CA TYR A 681 29.34 -9.24 -8.22
C TYR A 681 28.82 -8.88 -6.82
N ARG A 682 27.72 -9.52 -6.40
CA ARG A 682 27.18 -9.41 -5.03
C ARG A 682 26.60 -10.73 -4.53
N GLN A 683 26.90 -11.08 -3.27
CA GLN A 683 26.26 -12.19 -2.57
C GLN A 683 25.00 -11.70 -1.84
N ARG A 684 23.80 -12.08 -2.30
CA ARG A 684 22.55 -11.74 -1.57
C ARG A 684 22.36 -12.56 -0.30
N LYS A 685 22.87 -13.80 -0.31
CA LYS A 685 22.90 -14.69 0.85
C LYS A 685 24.25 -15.40 0.88
N PRO A 686 24.93 -15.47 2.03
CA PRO A 686 26.08 -16.34 2.15
C PRO A 686 25.65 -17.77 1.77
N LEU A 687 26.52 -18.49 1.04
CA LEU A 687 26.33 -19.91 0.75
C LEU A 687 25.84 -20.64 2.01
N SER A 688 24.85 -21.52 1.86
CA SER A 688 24.27 -22.24 3.00
C SER A 688 25.39 -22.91 3.80
N LYS A 689 25.22 -23.03 5.14
CA LYS A 689 26.21 -23.72 5.98
C LYS A 689 26.55 -25.11 5.44
N LYS A 690 25.58 -25.79 4.82
CA LYS A 690 25.73 -27.08 4.15
C LYS A 690 26.63 -27.01 2.90
N CYS A 691 26.45 -25.99 2.05
CA CYS A 691 27.31 -25.76 0.88
C CYS A 691 28.74 -25.36 1.28
N LYS A 692 28.88 -24.48 2.28
CA LYS A 692 30.19 -24.09 2.84
C LYS A 692 30.91 -25.30 3.44
N ALA A 693 30.21 -26.14 4.22
CA ALA A 693 30.76 -27.36 4.80
C ALA A 693 31.16 -28.39 3.73
N ALA A 694 30.34 -28.58 2.68
CA ALA A 694 30.67 -29.45 1.56
C ALA A 694 31.94 -29.00 0.82
N PHE A 695 32.08 -27.69 0.56
CA PHE A 695 33.29 -27.16 -0.06
C PHE A 695 34.53 -27.30 0.86
N LEU A 696 34.37 -27.02 2.15
CA LEU A 696 35.45 -27.21 3.15
C LEU A 696 35.82 -28.69 3.34
N SER A 697 34.91 -29.63 3.12
CA SER A 697 35.22 -31.07 3.15
C SER A 697 36.14 -31.51 2.00
N ILE A 698 36.11 -30.79 0.87
CA ILE A 698 37.05 -30.94 -0.25
C ILE A 698 38.37 -30.21 0.05
N LYS A 699 38.34 -29.08 0.78
CA LYS A 699 39.52 -28.32 1.23
C LYS A 699 40.49 -29.18 2.06
N LEU A 700 40.00 -30.15 2.84
CA LEU A 700 40.85 -31.07 3.60
C LEU A 700 41.75 -31.97 2.72
N MET A 701 41.56 -31.99 1.39
CA MET A 701 42.40 -32.72 0.44
C MET A 701 43.35 -31.81 -0.38
N ILE A 702 43.29 -30.48 -0.22
CA ILE A 702 44.09 -29.52 -0.98
C ILE A 702 44.78 -28.58 0.00
N ASP A 703 46.11 -28.66 0.09
CA ASP A 703 46.89 -27.85 1.03
C ASP A 703 46.73 -26.34 0.78
N GLN A 704 46.59 -25.61 1.90
CA GLN A 704 46.66 -24.15 2.07
C GLN A 704 45.98 -23.29 0.98
N ILE A 705 44.65 -23.18 1.04
CA ILE A 705 43.92 -22.09 0.39
C ILE A 705 43.78 -20.92 1.39
N ASP A 706 44.32 -19.77 0.99
CA ASP A 706 44.25 -18.48 1.67
C ASP A 706 42.79 -18.04 1.94
N GLU A 707 42.56 -17.38 3.07
CA GLU A 707 41.22 -16.96 3.51
C GLU A 707 40.57 -15.97 2.54
N HIS A 708 41.35 -15.07 1.95
CA HIS A 708 40.89 -14.12 0.93
C HIS A 708 40.49 -14.84 -0.37
N VAL A 709 41.21 -15.91 -0.74
CA VAL A 709 40.87 -16.75 -1.90
C VAL A 709 39.55 -17.51 -1.65
N LEU A 710 39.34 -18.00 -0.43
CA LEU A 710 38.08 -18.64 -0.03
C LEU A 710 36.88 -17.70 -0.06
N VAL A 711 37.05 -16.47 0.42
CA VAL A 711 36.01 -15.43 0.34
C VAL A 711 35.64 -15.14 -1.11
N ASN A 712 36.63 -15.07 -2.01
CA ASN A 712 36.40 -14.87 -3.44
C ASN A 712 35.69 -16.06 -4.11
N ILE A 713 36.08 -17.30 -3.79
CA ILE A 713 35.44 -18.51 -4.34
C ILE A 713 33.98 -18.59 -3.89
N PHE A 714 33.71 -18.34 -2.61
CA PHE A 714 32.33 -18.31 -2.11
C PHE A 714 31.53 -17.17 -2.74
N SER A 715 32.16 -16.01 -2.97
CA SER A 715 31.53 -14.88 -3.68
C SER A 715 31.17 -15.22 -5.11
N PHE A 716 32.05 -15.94 -5.80
CA PHE A 716 31.81 -16.43 -7.14
C PHE A 716 30.74 -17.53 -7.21
N ALA A 717 30.72 -18.45 -6.24
CA ALA A 717 29.79 -19.58 -6.20
C ALA A 717 28.39 -19.23 -5.65
N ALA A 718 28.20 -18.02 -5.13
CA ALA A 718 26.87 -17.53 -4.78
C ALA A 718 26.05 -17.24 -6.05
N PRO A 719 24.72 -17.43 -6.03
CA PRO A 719 23.87 -17.08 -7.16
C PRO A 719 24.11 -15.63 -7.59
N SER A 720 24.48 -15.40 -8.85
CA SER A 720 24.71 -14.06 -9.39
C SER A 720 23.41 -13.26 -9.37
N ILE A 721 23.48 -12.04 -8.88
CA ILE A 721 22.40 -11.07 -9.05
C ILE A 721 22.52 -10.51 -10.47
N PHE A 722 21.39 -10.33 -11.15
CA PHE A 722 21.35 -9.73 -12.48
C PHE A 722 20.89 -8.29 -12.36
N ARG A 723 21.62 -7.37 -13.00
CA ARG A 723 21.23 -5.97 -13.09
C ARG A 723 19.95 -5.82 -13.89
N GLU A 724 19.06 -4.98 -13.41
CA GLU A 724 17.86 -4.55 -14.11
C GLU A 724 18.03 -3.12 -14.62
N VAL A 725 17.79 -2.91 -15.91
CA VAL A 725 17.87 -1.59 -16.55
C VAL A 725 16.55 -1.30 -17.23
N TYR A 726 15.94 -0.18 -16.85
CA TYR A 726 14.69 0.32 -17.36
C TYR A 726 14.91 1.64 -18.08
N PHE A 727 14.30 1.75 -19.25
CA PHE A 727 14.38 2.94 -20.07
C PHE A 727 12.98 3.33 -20.50
N ILE A 728 12.49 4.46 -19.98
CA ILE A 728 11.12 4.92 -20.14
C ILE A 728 11.12 6.20 -20.96
N CYS A 729 10.33 6.19 -22.02
CA CYS A 729 10.00 7.39 -22.78
C CYS A 729 8.48 7.57 -22.70
N PRO A 730 7.97 8.53 -21.90
CA PRO A 730 6.54 8.75 -21.84
C PRO A 730 6.05 9.20 -23.22
N SER A 731 5.27 8.34 -23.88
CA SER A 731 4.46 8.76 -25.01
C SER A 731 3.36 9.64 -24.46
N TYR A 732 3.47 10.96 -24.62
CA TYR A 732 2.38 11.88 -24.29
C TYR A 732 1.11 11.40 -25.01
N PRO A 733 0.02 11.06 -24.29
CA PRO A 733 -1.28 11.09 -24.92
C PRO A 733 -1.46 12.55 -25.35
N ARG A 734 -1.54 12.80 -26.66
CA ARG A 734 -2.07 14.09 -27.12
C ARG A 734 -3.47 14.16 -26.53
N ARG A 735 -3.65 14.99 -25.48
CA ARG A 735 -4.98 15.52 -25.15
C ARG A 735 -5.48 16.10 -26.46
N THR A 736 -6.47 15.44 -27.06
CA THR A 736 -7.30 16.06 -28.08
C THR A 736 -7.91 17.25 -27.35
N LEU A 737 -7.40 18.46 -27.62
CA LEU A 737 -8.08 19.68 -27.24
C LEU A 737 -9.47 19.59 -27.87
N VAL A 738 -10.46 19.22 -27.08
CA VAL A 738 -11.85 19.49 -27.41
C VAL A 738 -11.96 21.01 -27.31
N VAL A 739 -11.88 21.65 -28.47
CA VAL A 739 -12.21 23.07 -28.61
C VAL A 739 -13.69 23.18 -28.19
N PRO A 740 -14.04 24.05 -27.23
CA PRO A 740 -15.44 24.32 -26.94
C PRO A 740 -16.07 24.88 -28.22
N ALA A 741 -17.13 24.25 -28.70
CA ALA A 741 -17.96 24.86 -29.74
C ALA A 741 -18.61 26.10 -29.12
N HIS A 742 -18.40 27.26 -29.77
CA HIS A 742 -19.05 28.52 -29.46
C HIS A 742 -20.54 28.48 -29.75
#